data_AF-A0A395J4N7-F1
#
_entry.id   AF-A0A395J4N7-F1
#
_cell.length_a   1.000
_cell.length_b   1.000
_cell.length_c   1.000
_cell.angle_alpha   90.00
_cell.angle_beta   90.00
_cell.angle_gamma   90.00
#
_symmetry.space_group_name_H-M   'P 1'
#
loop_
_entity.id
_entity.type
_entity.pdbx_description
1 polymer ?
#
loop_
_entity_poly.entity_id
_entity_poly.type
_entity_poly.pdbx_seq_one_letter_code
_entity_poly.pdbx_strand_id
1 'polypeptide(L)'
;MAAQTDYDQTKGINSNPQGDGSKLEPFGKDYLNSTWNSESESSFRTFSQKSSNLPFGQPIEYDAISGPTYVTAQTLIQQVAYALSDKIFSYSPESFDLDVAVKSWAAANTKNANGYTTQVSPMQTRSGAGSIALGYIFSKDFDLTKRHIPQSLLASSSSLQHLRSTLDQLSLLYSVAKPIYYATALTVAEELGLGLVSSSSAYEAQHMSLFSTLQSGLSSSYKTVLDEISKLGKRADAESKVSSLLESFNSELGTSYGLFEYSGHDSPESVLVVFGSVESSLATQVAKKLSAEGEKVGVVNVRVYRPFVEEAFLKVLPASIKSVAVLGQVLDQTAATDVSGHSNLYEDVLAATVFSDKFPTAPNVVDVKYARSQVFTPTSIASIFYQLGGKSSTESVSLLVAGKVEQYSFFDLEDSTAATAPSAISKLLSGDSANNVLINQTHDNFIQGGVIRTDIRSSKKSIEAAYPIEEADVTYIIVNLPGVKDEDLEKKIPSFVRNEIKSKNVELFVLDPALSEAFEKEPALETLITEIAFLKIARPELLDGGKDKLAAINGSQEQLQAAVADIEKVVRKIEIPETWSEIDTEAKTFDLPATIKSSSFTGFEKEDTEAPSQLRSWHAAAKGLIFKEAYGTKSELRPDLTAKTYEITVKENRRLTPITYDRNIFHIEFDLGNSGLKYDIGEALGIHAVNDVTEVEEFMKFYGLNADDVVEVPSREDNNVWETRTVFQSLVQNIDIFGKPPKKFYEALAEFATDKNEKKELLTLGGPEGANEFKASR
;
A
#
# COMPACT_ATOMS: atom_id res chain seq x y z
N MET A 1 60.65 5.52 9.87
CA MET A 1 61.60 6.54 10.35
C MET A 1 60.76 7.77 10.66
N ALA A 2 60.70 8.15 11.93
CA ALA A 2 59.82 9.17 12.48
C ALA A 2 60.36 10.58 12.26
N ALA A 3 59.45 11.57 12.15
CA ALA A 3 59.48 12.90 12.79
C ALA A 3 58.25 13.69 12.27
N GLN A 4 57.26 14.02 13.11
CA GLN A 4 57.12 15.32 13.83
C GLN A 4 57.07 16.53 12.87
N THR A 5 56.15 17.49 12.94
CA THR A 5 55.28 18.03 14.01
C THR A 5 54.32 19.05 13.37
N ASP A 6 53.25 19.40 14.10
CA ASP A 6 52.32 20.54 13.99
C ASP A 6 52.75 21.75 13.14
N TYR A 7 51.81 22.38 12.39
CA TYR A 7 51.09 23.59 12.84
C TYR A 7 50.09 24.10 11.80
N ASP A 8 49.13 24.83 12.34
CA ASP A 8 47.86 25.33 11.82
C ASP A 8 47.97 26.71 11.11
N GLN A 9 46.88 27.10 10.43
CA GLN A 9 46.40 28.46 10.09
C GLN A 9 46.89 29.24 8.85
N THR A 10 45.92 29.40 7.93
CA THR A 10 45.44 30.63 7.26
C THR A 10 46.43 31.74 6.85
N LYS A 11 46.46 32.07 5.55
CA LYS A 11 46.01 33.36 4.96
C LYS A 11 46.39 33.44 3.49
N GLY A 12 45.47 33.97 2.69
CA GLY A 12 45.54 33.98 1.23
C GLY A 12 46.53 34.98 0.64
N ILE A 13 46.74 34.82 -0.68
CA ILE A 13 47.27 35.85 -1.55
C ILE A 13 46.42 35.89 -2.81
N ASN A 14 45.88 37.07 -3.04
CA ASN A 14 45.15 37.50 -4.22
C ASN A 14 46.20 37.92 -5.28
N SER A 15 46.15 37.38 -6.49
CA SER A 15 46.84 37.99 -7.63
C SER A 15 46.22 37.54 -8.96
N ASN A 16 45.45 38.45 -9.57
CA ASN A 16 45.17 38.44 -11.01
C ASN A 16 46.47 38.61 -11.80
N PRO A 17 46.54 38.00 -12.99
CA PRO A 17 47.01 38.73 -14.16
C PRO A 17 46.00 38.66 -15.33
N GLN A 18 45.81 39.81 -15.97
CA GLN A 18 45.06 40.00 -17.22
C GLN A 18 45.87 39.54 -18.45
N GLY A 19 45.15 39.10 -19.49
CA GLY A 19 45.61 38.87 -20.88
C GLY A 19 45.84 37.38 -21.17
N ASP A 20 45.21 36.73 -22.13
CA ASP A 20 44.83 37.13 -23.50
C ASP A 20 43.65 36.25 -23.97
N GLY A 21 42.67 36.88 -24.64
CA GLY A 21 41.51 36.23 -25.24
C GLY A 21 41.86 35.27 -26.38
N SER A 22 41.99 33.99 -26.05
CA SER A 22 41.66 32.89 -26.97
C SER A 22 41.00 31.75 -26.21
N LYS A 23 39.65 31.76 -26.20
CA LYS A 23 38.88 30.56 -25.88
C LYS A 23 39.20 29.52 -26.95
N LEU A 24 39.97 28.49 -26.59
CA LEU A 24 39.96 27.23 -27.33
C LEU A 24 38.54 26.66 -27.20
N GLU A 25 37.73 26.81 -28.25
CA GLU A 25 36.48 26.06 -28.37
C GLU A 25 36.81 24.57 -28.46
N PRO A 26 36.15 23.68 -27.69
CA PRO A 26 36.23 22.25 -27.92
C PRO A 26 35.67 21.94 -29.32
N PHE A 27 36.45 21.21 -30.12
CA PHE A 27 36.01 20.60 -31.37
C PHE A 27 34.84 19.64 -31.08
N GLY A 28 33.73 19.81 -31.81
CA GLY A 28 32.56 18.91 -31.75
C GLY A 28 31.26 19.59 -31.32
N LYS A 29 30.83 20.64 -32.01
CA LYS A 29 29.42 21.06 -32.01
C LYS A 29 28.70 20.20 -33.05
N ASP A 30 28.08 19.12 -32.60
CA ASP A 30 26.90 18.48 -33.20
C ASP A 30 26.42 17.42 -32.20
N TYR A 31 25.94 17.88 -31.05
CA TYR A 31 25.05 17.05 -30.24
C TYR A 31 23.69 17.09 -30.94
N LEU A 32 23.20 15.94 -31.41
CA LEU A 32 21.78 15.79 -31.70
C LEU A 32 21.04 16.16 -30.42
N ASN A 33 20.36 17.31 -30.41
CA ASN A 33 19.35 17.58 -29.41
C ASN A 33 18.32 16.44 -29.52
N SER A 34 18.33 15.54 -28.54
CA SER A 34 17.32 14.50 -28.43
C SER A 34 15.97 15.17 -28.29
N THR A 35 15.18 15.17 -29.35
CA THR A 35 13.74 15.50 -29.32
C THR A 35 12.93 14.44 -28.57
N TRP A 36 13.56 13.33 -28.15
CA TRP A 36 12.89 12.23 -27.44
C TRP A 36 12.69 12.49 -25.95
N ASN A 37 13.42 13.45 -25.37
CA ASN A 37 13.31 13.84 -23.97
C ASN A 37 13.01 15.34 -23.81
N SER A 38 12.23 15.94 -24.72
CA SER A 38 11.48 17.10 -24.26
C SER A 38 10.40 16.53 -23.35
N GLU A 39 10.60 16.63 -22.04
CA GLU A 39 9.48 16.62 -21.11
C GLU A 39 8.49 17.65 -21.66
N SER A 40 7.43 17.19 -22.33
CA SER A 40 6.21 17.96 -22.29
C SER A 40 5.78 17.87 -20.83
N GLU A 41 6.38 18.70 -19.98
CA GLU A 41 5.78 19.06 -18.71
C GLU A 41 4.41 19.60 -19.12
N SER A 42 3.37 18.77 -19.03
CA SER A 42 2.03 19.31 -18.93
C SER A 42 2.12 20.31 -17.79
N SER A 43 1.76 21.58 -18.04
CA SER A 43 1.71 22.61 -16.99
C SER A 43 0.70 22.29 -15.88
N PHE A 44 0.06 21.13 -15.96
CA PHE A 44 -0.89 20.56 -15.04
C PHE A 44 -0.18 19.81 -13.90
N ARG A 45 -0.49 20.19 -12.65
CA ARG A 45 -0.11 19.42 -11.47
C ARG A 45 -1.35 18.71 -10.93
N THR A 46 -1.70 17.54 -11.48
CA THR A 46 -2.79 16.72 -10.91
C THR A 46 -2.50 16.45 -9.44
N PHE A 47 -3.53 16.46 -8.60
CA PHE A 47 -3.42 15.87 -7.27
C PHE A 47 -3.06 14.38 -7.41
N SER A 48 -1.77 14.07 -7.19
CA SER A 48 -1.24 12.73 -7.24
C SER A 48 -1.29 12.15 -5.83
N GLN A 49 -2.14 11.14 -5.65
CA GLN A 49 -2.17 10.36 -4.42
C GLN A 49 -0.90 9.49 -4.37
N LYS A 50 -0.03 9.74 -3.38
CA LYS A 50 1.20 8.94 -3.20
C LYS A 50 0.95 7.61 -2.51
N SER A 51 0.08 7.60 -1.51
CA SER A 51 -0.27 6.38 -0.76
C SER A 51 -1.55 6.56 0.04
N SER A 52 -2.49 5.62 -0.04
CA SER A 52 -3.71 5.57 0.80
C SER A 52 -3.40 5.50 2.30
N ASN A 53 -2.19 5.07 2.69
CA ASN A 53 -1.74 5.04 4.09
C ASN A 53 -1.32 6.40 4.64
N LEU A 54 -1.22 7.42 3.80
CA LEU A 54 -0.89 8.79 4.18
C LEU A 54 -2.16 9.64 4.33
N PRO A 55 -2.14 10.70 5.15
CA PRO A 55 -3.29 11.58 5.31
C PRO A 55 -3.68 12.22 3.98
N PHE A 56 -4.87 11.87 3.49
CA PHE A 56 -5.37 12.27 2.17
C PHE A 56 -4.41 11.90 1.02
N GLY A 57 -3.63 10.82 1.12
CA GLY A 57 -2.71 10.48 0.04
C GLY A 57 -1.40 11.27 0.02
N GLN A 58 -1.17 12.18 0.97
CA GLN A 58 -0.06 13.13 0.91
C GLN A 58 0.94 12.98 2.07
N PRO A 59 2.25 13.14 1.83
CA PRO A 59 3.24 13.15 2.89
C PRO A 59 2.94 14.22 3.94
N ILE A 60 3.24 13.90 5.20
CA ILE A 60 3.12 14.82 6.31
C ILE A 60 4.49 15.04 6.95
N GLU A 61 4.81 16.30 7.21
CA GLU A 61 6.02 16.66 7.94
C GLU A 61 5.95 16.14 9.38
N TYR A 62 7.05 15.58 9.87
CA TYR A 62 7.11 14.97 11.20
C TYR A 62 6.70 15.96 12.30
N ASP A 63 7.19 17.20 12.24
CA ASP A 63 6.91 18.25 13.23
C ASP A 63 5.47 18.78 13.15
N ALA A 64 4.77 18.55 12.03
CA ALA A 64 3.37 18.92 11.87
C ALA A 64 2.41 17.95 12.58
N ILE A 65 2.90 16.77 13.00
CA ILE A 65 2.11 15.78 13.73
C ILE A 65 2.04 16.19 15.20
N SER A 66 1.14 17.11 15.49
CA SER A 66 0.83 17.55 16.87
C SER A 66 -0.65 17.92 16.99
N GLY A 67 -1.28 17.57 18.12
CA GLY A 67 -2.67 17.94 18.39
C GLY A 67 -3.68 17.29 17.42
N PRO A 68 -4.83 17.94 17.13
CA PRO A 68 -5.85 17.44 16.23
C PRO A 68 -5.42 17.62 14.77
N THR A 69 -4.59 16.70 14.29
CA THR A 69 -4.15 16.63 12.89
C THR A 69 -4.75 15.41 12.22
N TYR A 70 -5.15 15.55 10.97
CA TYR A 70 -5.60 14.42 10.16
C TYR A 70 -4.42 13.48 9.87
N VAL A 71 -4.54 12.24 10.35
CA VAL A 71 -3.49 11.22 10.28
C VAL A 71 -4.14 9.85 10.20
N THR A 72 -3.38 8.87 9.70
CA THR A 72 -3.75 7.45 9.75
C THR A 72 -3.12 6.80 10.98
N ALA A 73 -3.73 5.71 11.45
CA ALA A 73 -3.14 4.89 12.52
C ALA A 73 -1.72 4.41 12.14
N GLN A 74 -1.53 4.04 10.87
CA GLN A 74 -0.23 3.63 10.32
C GLN A 74 0.82 4.75 10.40
N THR A 75 0.46 6.00 10.12
CA THR A 75 1.36 7.15 10.25
C THR A 75 1.76 7.39 11.71
N LEU A 76 0.83 7.25 12.66
CA LEU A 76 1.10 7.42 14.08
C LEU A 76 1.99 6.31 14.66
N ILE A 77 1.78 5.05 14.24
CA ILE A 77 2.68 3.94 14.60
C ILE A 77 4.09 4.19 14.05
N GLN A 78 4.18 4.61 12.79
CA GLN A 78 5.43 5.01 12.16
C GLN A 78 6.11 6.16 12.91
N GLN A 79 5.35 7.16 13.38
CA GLN A 79 5.87 8.28 14.16
C GLN A 79 6.53 7.81 15.45
N VAL A 80 5.86 6.93 16.21
CA VAL A 80 6.42 6.38 17.46
C VAL A 80 7.67 5.55 17.18
N ALA A 81 7.63 4.68 16.16
CA ALA A 81 8.78 3.90 15.75
C ALA A 81 9.97 4.79 15.32
N TYR A 82 9.70 5.86 14.57
CA TYR A 82 10.72 6.81 14.15
C TYR A 82 11.30 7.60 15.33
N ALA A 83 10.44 8.06 16.25
CA ALA A 83 10.84 8.88 17.38
C ALA A 83 11.77 8.13 18.35
N LEU A 84 11.49 6.84 18.60
CA LEU A 84 12.13 6.08 19.66
C LEU A 84 13.31 5.23 19.19
N SER A 85 13.32 4.81 17.93
CA SER A 85 14.29 3.82 17.45
C SER A 85 15.58 4.44 16.92
N ASP A 86 16.68 3.70 17.05
CA ASP A 86 17.94 4.06 16.39
C ASP A 86 17.90 3.68 14.90
N LYS A 87 17.41 2.47 14.64
CA LYS A 87 17.24 1.91 13.30
C LYS A 87 15.88 1.23 13.15
N ILE A 88 15.32 1.38 11.96
CA ILE A 88 14.10 0.74 11.50
C ILE A 88 14.47 -0.18 10.33
N PHE A 89 14.23 -1.48 10.50
CA PHE A 89 14.23 -2.44 9.41
C PHE A 89 12.80 -2.55 8.90
N SER A 90 12.56 -2.25 7.63
CA SER A 90 11.22 -2.32 7.08
C SER A 90 11.13 -3.38 5.98
N TYR A 91 10.03 -4.11 5.98
CA TYR A 91 9.59 -4.90 4.83
C TYR A 91 8.19 -4.43 4.46
N SER A 92 8.12 -3.63 3.40
CA SER A 92 6.89 -3.22 2.76
C SER A 92 6.93 -3.66 1.31
N PRO A 93 6.09 -4.60 0.88
CA PRO A 93 5.76 -4.75 -0.54
C PRO A 93 5.30 -3.40 -1.12
N GLU A 94 5.49 -3.21 -2.42
CA GLU A 94 5.02 -2.01 -3.14
C GLU A 94 3.50 -1.81 -2.95
N SER A 95 2.74 -2.91 -2.94
CA SER A 95 1.28 -2.89 -2.71
C SER A 95 0.81 -2.55 -1.29
N PHE A 96 1.70 -2.18 -0.38
CA PHE A 96 1.42 -2.08 1.05
C PHE A 96 1.82 -0.76 1.70
N ASP A 97 2.81 -0.04 1.18
CA ASP A 97 3.23 1.29 1.66
C ASP A 97 3.39 1.45 3.19
N LEU A 98 3.86 0.42 3.89
CA LEU A 98 3.93 0.41 5.36
C LEU A 98 5.00 1.34 5.93
N ASP A 99 5.99 1.75 5.12
CA ASP A 99 7.17 2.48 5.55
C ASP A 99 7.38 3.83 4.84
N VAL A 100 6.36 4.32 4.13
CA VAL A 100 6.45 5.55 3.32
C VAL A 100 6.76 6.79 4.18
N ALA A 101 6.12 6.94 5.34
CA ALA A 101 6.32 8.11 6.19
C ALA A 101 7.72 8.12 6.82
N VAL A 102 8.18 6.98 7.35
CA VAL A 102 9.53 6.88 7.94
C VAL A 102 10.64 7.06 6.89
N LYS A 103 10.44 6.56 5.66
CA LYS A 103 11.35 6.82 4.53
C LYS A 103 11.43 8.31 4.22
N SER A 104 10.27 8.98 4.17
CA SER A 104 10.20 10.42 3.92
C SER A 104 10.93 11.23 4.99
N TRP A 105 10.70 10.96 6.28
CA TRP A 105 11.36 11.68 7.38
C TRP A 105 12.87 11.39 7.46
N ALA A 106 13.29 10.14 7.20
CA ALA A 106 14.70 9.80 7.11
C ALA A 106 15.39 10.56 5.96
N ALA A 107 14.77 10.63 4.78
CA ALA A 107 15.28 11.38 3.64
C ALA A 107 15.36 12.90 3.92
N ALA A 108 14.40 13.43 4.69
CA ALA A 108 14.38 14.82 5.13
C ALA A 108 15.41 15.14 6.24
N ASN A 109 16.17 14.16 6.73
CA ASN A 109 17.08 14.30 7.87
C ASN A 109 16.41 14.84 9.15
N THR A 110 15.15 14.46 9.36
CA THR A 110 14.40 14.82 10.57
C THR A 110 15.05 14.19 11.81
N LYS A 111 15.16 14.96 12.90
CA LYS A 111 15.71 14.46 14.16
C LYS A 111 14.65 13.72 14.96
N ASN A 112 15.00 12.54 15.46
CA ASN A 112 14.19 11.77 16.40
C ASN A 112 14.30 12.31 17.83
N ALA A 113 13.66 11.62 18.80
CA ALA A 113 13.67 12.04 20.21
C ALA A 113 15.07 11.96 20.86
N ASN A 114 16.02 11.24 20.25
CA ASN A 114 17.40 11.13 20.70
C ASN A 114 18.31 12.19 20.04
N GLY A 115 17.76 13.09 19.20
CA GLY A 115 18.48 14.23 18.62
C GLY A 115 19.23 13.94 17.32
N TYR A 116 19.02 12.77 16.70
CA TYR A 116 19.64 12.37 15.44
C TYR A 116 18.63 11.71 14.49
N THR A 117 18.99 11.50 13.23
CA THR A 117 18.09 10.88 12.24
C THR A 117 18.00 9.37 12.46
N THR A 118 16.79 8.83 12.58
CA THR A 118 16.56 7.39 12.64
C THR A 118 16.89 6.75 11.29
N GLN A 119 17.77 5.74 11.29
CA GLN A 119 18.16 5.07 10.05
C GLN A 119 17.05 4.11 9.60
N VAL A 120 16.61 4.22 8.34
CA VAL A 120 15.64 3.30 7.75
C VAL A 120 16.34 2.40 6.76
N SER A 121 16.16 1.08 6.88
CA SER A 121 16.75 0.07 6.01
C SER A 121 15.62 -0.80 5.42
N PRO A 122 15.12 -0.47 4.22
CA PRO A 122 14.12 -1.27 3.52
C PRO A 122 14.71 -2.58 3.01
N MET A 123 13.99 -3.67 3.20
CA MET A 123 14.45 -5.03 2.93
C MET A 123 13.65 -5.66 1.79
N GLN A 124 14.32 -6.46 0.97
CA GLN A 124 13.71 -7.12 -0.19
C GLN A 124 12.87 -8.35 0.19
N THR A 125 13.17 -9.00 1.31
CA THR A 125 12.51 -10.25 1.72
C THR A 125 12.01 -10.19 3.16
N ARG A 126 10.88 -10.88 3.41
CA ARG A 126 10.27 -11.02 4.75
C ARG A 126 11.28 -11.57 5.76
N SER A 127 11.98 -12.64 5.38
CA SER A 127 13.02 -13.27 6.21
C SER A 127 14.27 -12.41 6.36
N GLY A 128 14.65 -11.66 5.32
CA GLY A 128 15.78 -10.74 5.33
C GLY A 128 15.63 -9.65 6.38
N ALA A 129 14.44 -9.07 6.52
CA ALA A 129 14.18 -8.04 7.53
C ALA A 129 14.36 -8.52 8.98
N GLY A 130 13.97 -9.77 9.27
CA GLY A 130 14.27 -10.39 10.56
C GLY A 130 15.75 -10.67 10.72
N SER A 131 16.35 -11.34 9.73
CA SER A 131 17.72 -11.85 9.81
C SER A 131 18.75 -10.72 9.94
N ILE A 132 18.51 -9.59 9.27
CA ILE A 132 19.38 -8.41 9.38
C ILE A 132 19.23 -7.72 10.74
N ALA A 133 18.02 -7.66 11.29
CA ALA A 133 17.78 -7.09 12.62
C ALA A 133 18.52 -7.91 13.69
N LEU A 134 18.44 -9.24 13.59
CA LEU A 134 19.21 -10.17 14.40
C LEU A 134 20.72 -9.96 14.21
N GLY A 135 21.21 -10.01 12.97
CA GLY A 135 22.63 -9.84 12.67
C GLY A 135 23.20 -8.49 13.11
N TYR A 136 22.40 -7.43 13.04
CA TYR A 136 22.78 -6.08 13.48
C TYR A 136 22.99 -6.02 15.00
N ILE A 137 22.03 -6.55 15.77
CA ILE A 137 22.11 -6.57 17.24
C ILE A 137 23.30 -7.42 17.73
N PHE A 138 23.64 -8.49 17.01
CA PHE A 138 24.78 -9.37 17.33
C PHE A 138 26.08 -9.01 16.60
N SER A 139 26.09 -7.92 15.81
CA SER A 139 27.29 -7.47 15.13
C SER A 139 28.32 -6.99 16.15
N LYS A 140 29.60 -7.26 15.87
CA LYS A 140 30.70 -6.70 16.66
C LYS A 140 30.75 -5.17 16.59
N ASP A 141 30.18 -4.61 15.53
CA ASP A 141 30.12 -3.17 15.28
C ASP A 141 28.88 -2.51 15.89
N PHE A 142 28.03 -3.27 16.60
CA PHE A 142 26.88 -2.70 17.30
C PHE A 142 27.35 -1.82 18.45
N ASP A 143 26.88 -0.57 18.47
CA ASP A 143 27.18 0.37 19.53
C ASP A 143 26.46 -0.04 20.82
N LEU A 144 27.20 -0.67 21.73
CA LEU A 144 26.70 -1.12 23.03
C LEU A 144 26.11 0.01 23.89
N THR A 145 26.49 1.28 23.64
CA THR A 145 25.87 2.41 24.35
C THR A 145 24.40 2.56 23.98
N LYS A 146 24.01 2.15 22.77
CA LYS A 146 22.65 2.22 22.24
C LYS A 146 21.79 0.98 22.51
N ARG A 147 22.29 0.01 23.28
CA ARG A 147 21.55 -1.23 23.62
C ARG A 147 20.19 -1.03 24.31
N HIS A 148 19.97 0.16 24.87
CA HIS A 148 18.75 0.56 25.57
C HIS A 148 17.78 1.34 24.67
N ILE A 149 18.17 1.57 23.42
CA ILE A 149 17.38 2.26 22.39
C ILE A 149 16.75 1.18 21.50
N PRO A 150 15.44 1.24 21.24
CA PRO A 150 14.74 0.30 20.37
C PRO A 150 15.37 0.15 18.98
N GLN A 151 15.33 -1.09 18.47
CA GLN A 151 15.55 -1.43 17.06
C GLN A 151 14.21 -1.94 16.53
N SER A 152 13.57 -1.18 15.64
CA SER A 152 12.21 -1.50 15.19
C SER A 152 12.21 -2.34 13.92
N LEU A 153 11.24 -3.25 13.85
CA LEU A 153 10.89 -3.98 12.64
C LEU A 153 9.49 -3.54 12.20
N LEU A 154 9.37 -2.93 11.02
CA LEU A 154 8.10 -2.59 10.40
C LEU A 154 7.77 -3.62 9.32
N ALA A 155 6.76 -4.46 9.56
CA ALA A 155 6.32 -5.48 8.61
C ALA A 155 4.83 -5.80 8.81
N SER A 156 4.17 -6.32 7.78
CA SER A 156 2.79 -6.79 7.89
C SER A 156 2.68 -8.02 8.81
N SER A 157 1.52 -8.21 9.45
CA SER A 157 1.24 -9.38 10.29
C SER A 157 1.46 -10.71 9.54
N SER A 158 1.17 -10.76 8.24
CA SER A 158 1.43 -11.93 7.39
C SER A 158 2.92 -12.32 7.29
N SER A 159 3.82 -11.39 7.57
CA SER A 159 5.26 -11.63 7.58
C SER A 159 5.72 -12.37 8.84
N LEU A 160 4.91 -12.40 9.91
CA LEU A 160 5.29 -12.99 11.20
C LEU A 160 5.63 -14.47 11.12
N GLN A 161 4.90 -15.25 10.31
CA GLN A 161 5.23 -16.67 10.10
C GLN A 161 6.63 -16.85 9.49
N HIS A 162 7.00 -15.96 8.58
CA HIS A 162 8.31 -16.00 7.91
C HIS A 162 9.44 -15.51 8.81
N LEU A 163 9.10 -14.65 9.78
CA LEU A 163 10.01 -14.09 10.78
C LEU A 163 10.15 -14.98 12.02
N ARG A 164 9.36 -16.05 12.13
CA ARG A 164 9.24 -16.86 13.36
C ARG A 164 10.59 -17.30 13.92
N SER A 165 11.46 -17.89 13.09
CA SER A 165 12.77 -18.39 13.54
C SER A 165 13.67 -17.28 14.08
N THR A 166 13.65 -16.11 13.44
CA THR A 166 14.39 -14.93 13.91
C THR A 166 13.80 -14.37 15.19
N LEU A 167 12.47 -14.28 15.27
CA LEU A 167 11.77 -13.75 16.44
C LEU A 167 11.94 -14.64 17.66
N ASP A 168 11.96 -15.97 17.48
CA ASP A 168 12.27 -16.94 18.53
C ASP A 168 13.66 -16.67 19.12
N GLN A 169 14.68 -16.56 18.27
CA GLN A 169 16.04 -16.23 18.71
C GLN A 169 16.16 -14.86 19.39
N LEU A 170 15.42 -13.86 18.89
CA LEU A 170 15.36 -12.54 19.51
C LEU A 170 14.66 -12.59 20.88
N SER A 171 13.56 -13.33 21.00
CA SER A 171 12.76 -13.43 22.23
C SER A 171 13.53 -14.08 23.39
N LEU A 172 14.47 -14.98 23.09
CA LEU A 172 15.34 -15.61 24.08
C LEU A 172 16.34 -14.63 24.71
N LEU A 173 16.65 -13.53 24.04
CA LEU A 173 17.77 -12.64 24.39
C LEU A 173 17.32 -11.20 24.68
N TYR A 174 16.19 -10.78 24.13
CA TYR A 174 15.62 -9.44 24.26
C TYR A 174 14.10 -9.52 24.47
N SER A 175 13.57 -8.58 25.24
CA SER A 175 12.13 -8.37 25.31
C SER A 175 11.65 -7.80 23.98
N VAL A 176 10.74 -8.51 23.32
CA VAL A 176 10.14 -8.10 22.04
C VAL A 176 8.68 -7.79 22.31
N ALA A 177 8.24 -6.60 21.94
CA ALA A 177 6.86 -6.17 22.10
C ALA A 177 6.32 -5.64 20.77
N LYS A 178 5.03 -5.85 20.52
CA LYS A 178 4.45 -5.59 19.21
C LYS A 178 3.00 -5.11 19.30
N PRO A 179 2.65 -3.97 18.68
CA PRO A 179 1.27 -3.63 18.39
C PRO A 179 0.86 -4.38 17.11
N ILE A 180 -0.16 -5.25 17.16
CA ILE A 180 -0.54 -6.04 16.00
C ILE A 180 -2.06 -6.29 15.94
N TYR A 181 -2.55 -6.41 14.69
CA TYR A 181 -3.86 -6.95 14.35
C TYR A 181 -3.67 -8.31 13.65
N TYR A 182 -4.65 -9.19 13.70
CA TYR A 182 -4.78 -10.41 12.90
C TYR A 182 -4.44 -11.77 13.58
N ALA A 183 -5.22 -12.81 13.26
CA ALA A 183 -5.14 -14.19 13.78
C ALA A 183 -3.73 -14.81 13.72
N THR A 184 -2.96 -14.55 12.66
CA THR A 184 -1.58 -15.03 12.54
C THR A 184 -0.66 -14.44 13.61
N ALA A 185 -0.93 -13.21 14.03
CA ALA A 185 -0.17 -12.54 15.08
C ALA A 185 -0.51 -13.09 16.47
N LEU A 186 -1.77 -13.48 16.70
CA LEU A 186 -2.22 -14.11 17.94
C LEU A 186 -1.46 -15.40 18.21
N THR A 187 -1.42 -16.32 17.23
CA THR A 187 -0.70 -17.60 17.37
C THR A 187 0.81 -17.39 17.57
N VAL A 188 1.44 -16.53 16.77
CA VAL A 188 2.89 -16.29 16.87
C VAL A 188 3.25 -15.60 18.19
N ALA A 189 2.41 -14.68 18.69
CA ALA A 189 2.64 -14.03 19.96
C ALA A 189 2.54 -15.02 21.13
N GLU A 190 1.58 -15.94 21.07
CA GLU A 190 1.42 -16.99 22.07
C GLU A 190 2.61 -17.96 22.08
N GLU A 191 2.99 -18.52 20.92
CA GLU A 191 4.10 -19.47 20.81
C GLU A 191 5.45 -18.88 21.25
N LEU A 192 5.66 -17.58 21.03
CA LEU A 192 6.93 -16.90 21.31
C LEU A 192 6.89 -16.07 22.61
N GLY A 193 5.79 -16.13 23.37
CA GLY A 193 5.62 -15.38 24.63
C GLY A 193 5.70 -13.86 24.46
N LEU A 194 5.28 -13.32 23.31
CA LEU A 194 5.32 -11.90 23.00
C LEU A 194 4.11 -11.16 23.59
N GLY A 195 4.33 -9.93 24.04
CA GLY A 195 3.24 -9.02 24.40
C GLY A 195 2.40 -8.65 23.17
N LEU A 196 1.07 -8.74 23.31
CA LEU A 196 0.13 -8.38 22.24
C LEU A 196 -0.88 -7.36 22.73
N VAL A 197 -0.88 -6.21 22.05
CA VAL A 197 -1.70 -5.04 22.39
C VAL A 197 -2.51 -4.60 21.17
N SER A 198 -3.78 -4.26 21.36
CA SER A 198 -4.68 -3.67 20.37
C SER A 198 -4.96 -2.20 20.69
N SER A 199 -5.44 -1.46 19.70
CA SER A 199 -5.99 -0.12 19.90
C SER A 199 -7.40 -0.02 19.32
N SER A 200 -8.29 0.79 19.89
CA SER A 200 -9.67 1.00 19.40
C SER A 200 -9.82 2.15 18.38
N SER A 201 -8.84 3.06 18.31
CA SER A 201 -8.85 4.21 17.40
C SER A 201 -7.45 4.56 16.89
N ALA A 202 -7.37 5.46 15.91
CA ALA A 202 -6.08 5.92 15.37
C ALA A 202 -5.25 6.67 16.42
N TYR A 203 -5.87 7.55 17.20
CA TYR A 203 -5.19 8.26 18.30
C TYR A 203 -4.64 7.29 19.34
N GLU A 204 -5.46 6.30 19.69
CA GLU A 204 -5.06 5.25 20.61
C GLU A 204 -3.90 4.39 20.09
N ALA A 205 -3.81 4.17 18.77
CA ALA A 205 -2.71 3.43 18.17
C ALA A 205 -1.34 4.03 18.49
N GLN A 206 -1.25 5.36 18.61
CA GLN A 206 -0.03 6.05 19.03
C GLN A 206 0.34 5.67 20.47
N HIS A 207 -0.61 5.77 21.40
CA HIS A 207 -0.40 5.41 22.80
C HIS A 207 -0.06 3.93 22.97
N MET A 208 -0.73 3.04 22.25
CA MET A 208 -0.51 1.60 22.36
C MET A 208 0.80 1.16 21.69
N SER A 209 1.23 1.84 20.62
CA SER A 209 2.57 1.66 20.06
C SER A 209 3.65 2.06 21.06
N LEU A 210 3.47 3.19 21.76
CA LEU A 210 4.37 3.61 22.83
C LEU A 210 4.36 2.62 24.00
N PHE A 211 3.18 2.23 24.49
CA PHE A 211 3.03 1.25 25.56
C PHE A 211 3.71 -0.07 25.23
N SER A 212 3.53 -0.57 24.00
CA SER A 212 4.23 -1.79 23.55
C SER A 212 5.76 -1.61 23.61
N THR A 213 6.29 -0.47 23.17
CA THR A 213 7.72 -0.17 23.27
C THR A 213 8.21 -0.09 24.72
N LEU A 214 7.38 0.37 25.65
CA LEU A 214 7.71 0.36 27.08
C LEU A 214 7.63 -1.04 27.69
N GLN A 215 6.72 -1.89 27.21
CA GLN A 215 6.57 -3.28 27.64
C GLN A 215 7.81 -4.11 27.29
N SER A 216 8.55 -3.77 26.22
CA SER A 216 9.86 -4.37 25.95
C SER A 216 10.98 -3.85 26.86
N GLY A 217 10.71 -2.91 27.77
CA GLY A 217 11.71 -2.33 28.66
C GLY A 217 12.73 -1.43 27.95
N LEU A 218 12.42 -0.97 26.74
CA LEU A 218 13.33 -0.22 25.87
C LEU A 218 12.78 1.19 25.61
N SER A 219 13.11 2.17 26.48
CA SER A 219 13.04 3.60 26.14
C SER A 219 13.65 4.46 27.25
N SER A 220 14.75 5.17 26.97
CA SER A 220 15.34 6.12 27.94
C SER A 220 14.51 7.39 28.15
N SER A 221 13.50 7.62 27.29
CA SER A 221 12.62 8.79 27.38
C SER A 221 11.59 8.68 28.51
N TYR A 222 11.25 7.46 28.95
CA TYR A 222 10.26 7.19 30.01
C TYR A 222 10.88 6.53 31.24
N LYS A 223 12.01 7.09 31.72
CA LYS A 223 12.73 6.57 32.90
C LYS A 223 11.84 6.46 34.12
N THR A 224 10.94 7.40 34.36
CA THR A 224 10.01 7.37 35.50
C THR A 224 9.18 6.09 35.52
N VAL A 225 8.57 5.75 34.38
CA VAL A 225 7.74 4.54 34.21
C VAL A 225 8.60 3.28 34.36
N LEU A 226 9.77 3.24 33.72
CA LEU A 226 10.68 2.09 33.81
C LEU A 226 11.26 1.90 35.23
N ASP A 227 11.55 2.98 35.95
CA ASP A 227 12.05 2.96 37.32
C ASP A 227 10.98 2.42 38.27
N GLU A 228 9.70 2.76 38.07
CA GLU A 228 8.60 2.17 38.84
C GLU A 228 8.47 0.67 38.62
N ILE A 229 8.55 0.20 37.38
CA ILE A 229 8.47 -1.22 37.06
C ILE A 229 9.67 -1.99 37.61
N SER A 230 10.86 -1.37 37.62
CA SER A 230 12.06 -1.99 38.19
C SER A 230 11.91 -2.35 39.67
N LYS A 231 11.01 -1.66 40.40
CA LYS A 231 10.70 -1.92 41.81
C LYS A 231 9.93 -3.21 42.03
N LEU A 232 9.22 -3.75 41.02
CA LEU A 232 8.43 -5.00 41.12
C LEU A 232 9.29 -6.26 41.33
N GLY A 233 10.61 -6.13 41.28
CA GLY A 233 11.54 -7.24 41.50
C GLY A 233 11.59 -8.19 40.30
N LYS A 234 12.76 -8.81 40.09
CA LYS A 234 13.00 -9.67 38.91
C LYS A 234 12.09 -10.90 38.81
N ARG A 235 11.45 -11.30 39.92
CA ARG A 235 10.61 -12.50 40.04
C ARG A 235 9.11 -12.25 39.83
N ALA A 236 8.66 -11.01 39.64
CA ALA A 236 7.27 -10.76 39.28
C ALA A 236 6.92 -11.48 37.96
N ASP A 237 5.75 -12.09 37.93
CA ASP A 237 5.20 -12.72 36.74
C ASP A 237 4.86 -11.68 35.65
N ALA A 238 4.57 -12.17 34.45
CA ALA A 238 4.28 -11.29 33.31
C ALA A 238 3.01 -10.46 33.53
N GLU A 239 2.01 -11.03 34.22
CA GLU A 239 0.72 -10.41 34.49
C GLU A 239 0.82 -9.23 35.46
N SER A 240 1.56 -9.38 36.56
CA SER A 240 1.82 -8.29 37.50
C SER A 240 2.62 -7.18 36.84
N LYS A 241 3.62 -7.54 36.03
CA LYS A 241 4.45 -6.55 35.30
C LYS A 241 3.63 -5.71 34.34
N VAL A 242 2.76 -6.33 33.53
CA VAL A 242 1.96 -5.59 32.55
C VAL A 242 0.90 -4.72 33.22
N SER A 243 0.30 -5.21 34.31
CA SER A 243 -0.70 -4.45 35.08
C SER A 243 -0.09 -3.18 35.68
N SER A 244 1.04 -3.31 36.39
CA SER A 244 1.73 -2.14 36.97
C SER A 244 2.31 -1.21 35.91
N LEU A 245 2.82 -1.73 34.79
CA LEU A 245 3.26 -0.89 33.67
C LEU A 245 2.10 -0.05 33.12
N LEU A 246 0.91 -0.62 32.99
CA LEU A 246 -0.27 0.11 32.50
C LEU A 246 -0.71 1.19 33.49
N GLU A 247 -0.64 0.93 34.80
CA GLU A 247 -0.92 1.92 35.84
C GLU A 247 0.07 3.10 35.79
N SER A 248 1.37 2.82 35.75
CA SER A 248 2.40 3.86 35.61
C SER A 248 2.27 4.63 34.30
N PHE A 249 1.98 3.95 33.19
CA PHE A 249 1.73 4.56 31.89
C PHE A 249 0.54 5.51 31.91
N ASN A 250 -0.56 5.08 32.53
CA ASN A 250 -1.76 5.89 32.73
C ASN A 250 -1.48 7.12 33.58
N SER A 251 -0.70 6.97 34.66
CA SER A 251 -0.32 8.10 35.52
C SER A 251 0.52 9.14 34.77
N GLU A 252 1.43 8.71 33.90
CA GLU A 252 2.29 9.61 33.12
C GLU A 252 1.52 10.35 32.01
N LEU A 253 0.64 9.65 31.29
CA LEU A 253 -0.13 10.24 30.19
C LEU A 253 -1.45 10.90 30.60
N GLY A 254 -1.87 10.74 31.86
CA GLY A 254 -3.19 11.19 32.32
C GLY A 254 -4.34 10.40 31.69
N THR A 255 -4.10 9.15 31.30
CA THR A 255 -5.10 8.24 30.73
C THR A 255 -5.61 7.25 31.77
N SER A 256 -6.63 6.47 31.42
CA SER A 256 -7.24 5.48 32.32
C SER A 256 -7.55 4.17 31.59
N TYR A 257 -6.59 3.68 30.81
CA TYR A 257 -6.75 2.46 30.04
C TYR A 257 -6.79 1.22 30.94
N GLY A 258 -7.70 0.29 30.65
CA GLY A 258 -7.73 -1.04 31.25
C GLY A 258 -7.08 -2.09 30.35
N LEU A 259 -6.63 -3.22 30.94
CA LEU A 259 -6.24 -4.41 30.16
C LEU A 259 -7.46 -4.98 29.40
N PHE A 260 -8.61 -4.90 30.07
CA PHE A 260 -9.93 -5.22 29.55
C PHE A 260 -10.86 -4.06 29.93
N GLU A 261 -11.77 -3.69 29.03
CA GLU A 261 -12.69 -2.58 29.26
C GLU A 261 -14.13 -3.01 28.96
N TYR A 262 -15.01 -2.84 29.94
CA TYR A 262 -16.43 -3.14 29.78
C TYR A 262 -17.21 -1.91 29.30
N SER A 263 -18.18 -2.10 28.41
CA SER A 263 -19.14 -1.08 28.00
C SER A 263 -20.50 -1.70 27.70
N GLY A 264 -21.59 -1.09 28.16
CA GLY A 264 -22.94 -1.58 27.89
C GLY A 264 -23.87 -1.40 29.08
N HIS A 265 -24.85 -2.28 29.21
CA HIS A 265 -25.83 -2.26 30.29
C HIS A 265 -25.17 -2.53 31.66
N ASP A 266 -25.63 -1.93 32.76
CA ASP A 266 -25.01 -2.15 34.09
C ASP A 266 -25.21 -3.58 34.63
N SER A 267 -26.27 -4.25 34.18
CA SER A 267 -26.59 -5.65 34.51
C SER A 267 -26.94 -6.43 33.24
N PRO A 268 -25.96 -6.77 32.39
CA PRO A 268 -26.21 -7.47 31.13
C PRO A 268 -26.58 -8.94 31.38
N GLU A 269 -27.33 -9.53 30.45
CA GLU A 269 -27.56 -10.97 30.35
C GLU A 269 -26.59 -11.61 29.34
N SER A 270 -26.21 -10.86 28.30
CA SER A 270 -25.29 -11.31 27.25
C SER A 270 -24.12 -10.33 27.10
N VAL A 271 -22.91 -10.85 26.98
CA VAL A 271 -21.69 -10.05 26.75
C VAL A 271 -20.95 -10.57 25.53
N LEU A 272 -20.48 -9.66 24.67
CA LEU A 272 -19.60 -9.94 23.55
C LEU A 272 -18.16 -9.58 23.92
N VAL A 273 -17.21 -10.52 23.80
CA VAL A 273 -15.78 -10.28 24.00
C VAL A 273 -15.13 -10.09 22.64
N VAL A 274 -14.43 -8.97 22.46
CA VAL A 274 -13.84 -8.57 21.17
C VAL A 274 -12.37 -8.19 21.33
N PHE A 275 -11.57 -8.47 20.31
CA PHE A 275 -10.18 -8.07 20.20
C PHE A 275 -9.94 -7.51 18.80
N GLY A 276 -9.36 -6.31 18.70
CA GLY A 276 -9.15 -5.60 17.44
C GLY A 276 -9.75 -4.20 17.43
N SER A 277 -9.34 -3.37 16.49
CA SER A 277 -9.65 -1.92 16.48
C SER A 277 -11.07 -1.65 16.03
N VAL A 278 -11.37 -2.12 14.82
CA VAL A 278 -12.68 -2.01 14.20
C VAL A 278 -13.70 -2.78 15.04
N GLU A 279 -13.36 -4.00 15.46
CA GLU A 279 -14.21 -4.85 16.29
C GLU A 279 -14.57 -4.18 17.61
N SER A 280 -13.57 -3.66 18.36
CA SER A 280 -13.80 -3.01 19.66
C SER A 280 -14.60 -1.71 19.52
N SER A 281 -14.24 -0.84 18.58
CA SER A 281 -14.95 0.43 18.38
C SER A 281 -16.40 0.19 17.96
N LEU A 282 -16.64 -0.70 17.00
CA LEU A 282 -17.96 -0.99 16.47
C LEU A 282 -18.85 -1.69 17.51
N ALA A 283 -18.35 -2.74 18.16
CA ALA A 283 -19.10 -3.47 19.18
C ALA A 283 -19.44 -2.60 20.39
N THR A 284 -18.55 -1.69 20.80
CA THR A 284 -18.82 -0.70 21.85
C THR A 284 -19.96 0.23 21.48
N GLN A 285 -19.95 0.76 20.26
CA GLN A 285 -21.00 1.68 19.81
C GLN A 285 -22.37 0.97 19.70
N VAL A 286 -22.39 -0.25 19.13
CA VAL A 286 -23.61 -1.06 19.02
C VAL A 286 -24.14 -1.44 20.39
N ALA A 287 -23.29 -1.94 21.30
CA ALA A 287 -23.71 -2.32 22.65
C ALA A 287 -24.27 -1.13 23.43
N LYS A 288 -23.66 0.06 23.34
CA LYS A 288 -24.17 1.28 23.97
C LYS A 288 -25.53 1.70 23.40
N LYS A 289 -25.71 1.61 22.08
CA LYS A 289 -27.00 1.91 21.42
C LYS A 289 -28.10 0.95 21.88
N LEU A 290 -27.87 -0.36 21.76
CA LEU A 290 -28.84 -1.38 22.16
C LEU A 290 -29.16 -1.33 23.66
N SER A 291 -28.15 -1.05 24.50
CA SER A 291 -28.35 -0.83 25.94
C SER A 291 -29.24 0.38 26.23
N ALA A 292 -29.04 1.49 25.53
CA ALA A 292 -29.90 2.68 25.64
C ALA A 292 -31.35 2.41 25.18
N GLU A 293 -31.55 1.44 24.28
CA GLU A 293 -32.86 0.96 23.82
C GLU A 293 -33.48 -0.11 24.76
N GLY A 294 -32.78 -0.47 25.85
CA GLY A 294 -33.26 -1.35 26.90
C GLY A 294 -32.84 -2.82 26.75
N GLU A 295 -32.03 -3.17 25.75
CA GLU A 295 -31.47 -4.51 25.63
C GLU A 295 -30.36 -4.73 26.67
N LYS A 296 -30.38 -5.87 27.37
CA LYS A 296 -29.42 -6.18 28.44
C LYS A 296 -28.13 -6.77 27.88
N VAL A 297 -27.43 -6.00 27.06
CA VAL A 297 -26.20 -6.42 26.39
C VAL A 297 -25.01 -5.58 26.82
N GLY A 298 -23.82 -6.16 26.72
CA GLY A 298 -22.56 -5.46 26.93
C GLY A 298 -21.43 -6.01 26.08
N VAL A 299 -20.32 -5.30 26.06
CA VAL A 299 -19.09 -5.69 25.37
C VAL A 299 -17.91 -5.63 26.34
N VAL A 300 -16.96 -6.53 26.19
CA VAL A 300 -15.63 -6.45 26.79
C VAL A 300 -14.60 -6.31 25.67
N ASN A 301 -13.93 -5.17 25.64
CA ASN A 301 -12.82 -4.91 24.74
C ASN A 301 -11.54 -5.45 25.36
N VAL A 302 -10.87 -6.36 24.66
CA VAL A 302 -9.56 -6.86 25.04
C VAL A 302 -8.50 -5.93 24.47
N ARG A 303 -7.76 -5.26 25.34
CA ARG A 303 -6.73 -4.29 24.97
C ARG A 303 -5.34 -4.92 25.00
N VAL A 304 -5.03 -5.61 26.09
CA VAL A 304 -3.81 -6.42 26.23
C VAL A 304 -4.25 -7.88 26.24
N TYR A 305 -3.97 -8.58 25.15
CA TYR A 305 -4.34 -10.00 25.01
C TYR A 305 -3.27 -10.95 25.54
N ARG A 306 -1.99 -10.57 25.43
CA ARG A 306 -0.87 -11.35 25.98
C ARG A 306 0.06 -10.46 26.82
N PRO A 307 0.39 -10.86 28.06
CA PRO A 307 -0.20 -12.00 28.80
C PRO A 307 -1.69 -11.76 29.11
N PHE A 308 -2.49 -12.83 29.16
CA PHE A 308 -3.93 -12.75 29.45
C PHE A 308 -4.14 -12.74 30.97
N VAL A 309 -4.40 -11.57 31.56
CA VAL A 309 -4.55 -11.42 33.01
C VAL A 309 -5.97 -11.81 33.44
N GLU A 310 -6.17 -13.07 33.82
CA GLU A 310 -7.49 -13.64 34.12
C GLU A 310 -8.23 -12.87 35.21
N GLU A 311 -7.53 -12.47 36.28
CA GLU A 311 -8.13 -11.71 37.37
C GLU A 311 -8.69 -10.35 36.90
N ALA A 312 -7.95 -9.67 36.00
CA ALA A 312 -8.39 -8.39 35.44
C ALA A 312 -9.57 -8.57 34.48
N PHE A 313 -9.59 -9.65 33.69
CA PHE A 313 -10.70 -10.00 32.82
C PHE A 313 -11.97 -10.31 33.63
N LEU A 314 -11.84 -11.17 34.64
CA LEU A 314 -12.95 -11.52 35.53
C LEU A 314 -13.46 -10.30 36.28
N LYS A 315 -12.59 -9.37 36.70
CA LYS A 315 -12.98 -8.14 37.39
C LYS A 315 -13.96 -7.29 36.58
N VAL A 316 -13.77 -7.16 35.26
CA VAL A 316 -14.62 -6.32 34.41
C VAL A 316 -15.94 -6.96 34.00
N LEU A 317 -16.05 -8.29 34.05
CA LEU A 317 -17.28 -9.00 33.72
C LEU A 317 -18.37 -8.78 34.79
N PRO A 318 -19.59 -8.31 34.45
CA PRO A 318 -20.67 -8.23 35.42
C PRO A 318 -21.12 -9.60 35.92
N ALA A 319 -21.55 -9.71 37.18
CA ALA A 319 -21.98 -10.99 37.76
C ALA A 319 -23.34 -11.50 37.23
N SER A 320 -24.11 -10.65 36.53
CA SER A 320 -25.44 -10.99 36.01
C SER A 320 -25.44 -11.75 34.69
N ILE A 321 -24.27 -11.96 34.08
CA ILE A 321 -24.16 -12.57 32.76
C ILE A 321 -24.65 -14.01 32.77
N LYS A 322 -25.33 -14.40 31.69
CA LYS A 322 -25.79 -15.77 31.42
C LYS A 322 -25.09 -16.37 30.21
N SER A 323 -24.75 -15.53 29.23
CA SER A 323 -24.07 -15.94 28.00
C SER A 323 -22.91 -15.01 27.66
N VAL A 324 -21.79 -15.59 27.24
CA VAL A 324 -20.64 -14.88 26.70
C VAL A 324 -20.43 -15.31 25.26
N ALA A 325 -20.40 -14.38 24.33
CA ALA A 325 -19.96 -14.62 22.97
C ALA A 325 -18.56 -14.09 22.79
N VAL A 326 -17.74 -14.81 22.04
CA VAL A 326 -16.38 -14.39 21.70
C VAL A 326 -16.30 -14.17 20.20
N LEU A 327 -15.91 -12.96 19.78
CA LEU A 327 -15.68 -12.65 18.38
C LEU A 327 -14.27 -13.15 17.99
N GLY A 328 -14.21 -14.39 17.54
CA GLY A 328 -12.97 -15.14 17.33
C GLY A 328 -12.42 -15.05 15.92
N GLN A 329 -11.36 -14.27 15.69
CA GLN A 329 -10.77 -14.20 14.35
C GLN A 329 -9.99 -15.49 14.01
N VAL A 330 -10.21 -16.01 12.81
CA VAL A 330 -9.48 -17.14 12.25
C VAL A 330 -8.88 -16.82 10.87
N LEU A 331 -8.03 -17.71 10.36
CA LEU A 331 -7.20 -17.47 9.18
C LEU A 331 -8.01 -17.11 7.93
N ASP A 332 -9.07 -17.87 7.66
CA ASP A 332 -9.87 -17.76 6.44
C ASP A 332 -11.31 -18.26 6.66
N GLN A 333 -12.11 -18.20 5.59
CA GLN A 333 -13.52 -18.61 5.62
C GLN A 333 -13.70 -20.10 5.88
N THR A 334 -12.74 -20.93 5.51
CA THR A 334 -12.77 -22.38 5.75
C THR A 334 -12.67 -22.64 7.25
N ALA A 335 -11.70 -22.01 7.94
CA ALA A 335 -11.55 -22.10 9.39
C ALA A 335 -12.76 -21.51 10.14
N ALA A 336 -13.41 -20.48 9.58
CA ALA A 336 -14.59 -19.87 10.18
C ALA A 336 -15.81 -20.80 10.17
N THR A 337 -15.94 -21.64 9.14
CA THR A 337 -17.07 -22.57 8.97
C THR A 337 -16.83 -23.95 9.58
N ASP A 338 -15.58 -24.30 9.90
CA ASP A 338 -15.22 -25.56 10.54
C ASP A 338 -15.75 -25.64 11.98
N VAL A 339 -16.74 -26.47 12.27
CA VAL A 339 -17.32 -26.57 13.61
C VAL A 339 -16.32 -27.12 14.65
N SER A 340 -15.28 -27.83 14.23
CA SER A 340 -14.33 -28.48 15.13
C SER A 340 -13.21 -27.57 15.63
N GLY A 341 -12.84 -26.55 14.86
CA GLY A 341 -11.82 -25.58 15.25
C GLY A 341 -12.37 -24.48 16.17
N HIS A 342 -11.55 -24.02 17.09
CA HIS A 342 -11.84 -22.89 17.99
C HIS A 342 -10.87 -21.73 17.74
N SER A 343 -11.30 -20.51 18.09
CA SER A 343 -10.41 -19.35 18.12
C SER A 343 -9.63 -19.28 19.44
N ASN A 344 -8.38 -18.80 19.42
CA ASN A 344 -7.55 -18.71 20.63
C ASN A 344 -8.21 -17.85 21.72
N LEU A 345 -8.84 -16.73 21.35
CA LEU A 345 -9.52 -15.86 22.30
C LEU A 345 -10.70 -16.58 22.98
N TYR A 346 -11.40 -17.44 22.25
CA TYR A 346 -12.48 -18.24 22.83
C TYR A 346 -11.96 -19.23 23.86
N GLU A 347 -10.83 -19.90 23.59
CA GLU A 347 -10.23 -20.85 24.53
C GLU A 347 -9.82 -20.17 25.85
N ASP A 348 -9.20 -18.99 25.78
CA ASP A 348 -8.83 -18.23 26.98
C ASP A 348 -10.05 -17.75 27.79
N VAL A 349 -11.07 -17.22 27.10
CA VAL A 349 -12.30 -16.75 27.75
C VAL A 349 -13.07 -17.91 28.37
N LEU A 350 -13.14 -19.05 27.67
CA LEU A 350 -13.76 -20.26 28.18
C LEU A 350 -13.04 -20.74 29.44
N ALA A 351 -11.71 -20.83 29.42
CA ALA A 351 -10.92 -21.22 30.59
C ALA A 351 -11.16 -20.27 31.77
N ALA A 352 -11.01 -18.95 31.54
CA ALA A 352 -11.16 -17.94 32.59
C ALA A 352 -12.57 -17.94 33.22
N THR A 353 -13.62 -18.19 32.43
CA THR A 353 -15.00 -18.18 32.93
C THR A 353 -15.44 -19.49 33.58
N VAL A 354 -15.02 -20.64 33.05
CA VAL A 354 -15.41 -21.97 33.56
C VAL A 354 -14.77 -22.28 34.92
N PHE A 355 -13.53 -21.85 35.14
CA PHE A 355 -12.82 -22.06 36.40
C PHE A 355 -13.07 -20.96 37.45
N SER A 356 -13.96 -20.01 37.17
CA SER A 356 -14.23 -18.88 38.06
C SER A 356 -15.31 -19.19 39.10
N ASP A 357 -15.03 -18.89 40.37
CA ASP A 357 -16.03 -18.90 41.44
C ASP A 357 -16.95 -17.65 41.43
N LYS A 358 -16.74 -16.72 40.49
CA LYS A 358 -17.50 -15.47 40.40
C LYS A 358 -18.97 -15.69 40.06
N PHE A 359 -19.27 -16.73 39.29
CA PHE A 359 -20.61 -16.96 38.76
C PHE A 359 -21.29 -18.11 39.53
N PRO A 360 -22.51 -17.90 40.07
CA PRO A 360 -23.27 -18.98 40.71
C PRO A 360 -23.55 -20.16 39.76
N THR A 361 -23.63 -19.89 38.46
CA THR A 361 -23.70 -20.87 37.38
C THR A 361 -22.81 -20.35 36.27
N ALA A 362 -21.90 -21.19 35.77
CA ALA A 362 -20.99 -20.80 34.71
C ALA A 362 -21.79 -20.31 33.49
N PRO A 363 -21.45 -19.15 32.90
CA PRO A 363 -22.14 -18.64 31.73
C PRO A 363 -21.89 -19.55 30.53
N ASN A 364 -22.87 -19.62 29.62
CA ASN A 364 -22.68 -20.32 28.35
C ASN A 364 -21.73 -19.51 27.45
N VAL A 365 -20.60 -20.10 27.06
CA VAL A 365 -19.60 -19.43 26.20
C VAL A 365 -19.73 -19.93 24.76
N VAL A 366 -19.81 -19.02 23.79
CA VAL A 366 -19.98 -19.34 22.36
C VAL A 366 -18.90 -18.67 21.52
N ASP A 367 -18.29 -19.42 20.61
CA ASP A 367 -17.30 -18.91 19.64
C ASP A 367 -17.99 -18.42 18.37
N VAL A 368 -17.97 -17.11 18.12
CA VAL A 368 -18.47 -16.49 16.90
C VAL A 368 -17.29 -16.20 15.99
N LYS A 369 -16.94 -17.20 15.16
CA LYS A 369 -15.75 -17.13 14.33
C LYS A 369 -15.94 -16.32 13.07
N TYR A 370 -14.88 -15.60 12.68
CA TYR A 370 -14.86 -14.83 11.43
C TYR A 370 -13.49 -14.87 10.76
N ALA A 371 -13.50 -14.82 9.43
CA ALA A 371 -12.28 -14.76 8.64
C ALA A 371 -11.64 -13.35 8.71
N ARG A 372 -10.32 -13.27 8.59
CA ARG A 372 -9.58 -11.98 8.52
C ARG A 372 -10.07 -10.99 7.46
N SER A 373 -10.71 -11.48 6.40
CA SER A 373 -11.24 -10.67 5.29
C SER A 373 -12.68 -10.20 5.50
N GLN A 374 -13.33 -10.64 6.58
CA GLN A 374 -14.69 -10.24 6.90
C GLN A 374 -14.70 -8.77 7.30
N VAL A 375 -15.57 -8.00 6.67
CA VAL A 375 -15.84 -6.61 7.05
C VAL A 375 -17.06 -6.59 7.96
N PHE A 376 -16.95 -5.91 9.10
CA PHE A 376 -18.06 -5.73 10.03
C PHE A 376 -18.77 -4.40 9.80
N THR A 377 -20.08 -4.45 9.95
CA THR A 377 -20.98 -3.30 9.95
C THR A 377 -21.81 -3.27 11.24
N PRO A 378 -22.38 -2.12 11.62
CA PRO A 378 -23.21 -2.03 12.82
C PRO A 378 -24.33 -3.07 12.85
N THR A 379 -24.95 -3.30 11.69
CA THR A 379 -26.02 -4.30 11.51
C THR A 379 -25.51 -5.72 11.72
N SER A 380 -24.32 -6.05 11.21
CA SER A 380 -23.70 -7.37 11.43
C SER A 380 -23.41 -7.66 12.90
N ILE A 381 -22.92 -6.67 13.66
CA ILE A 381 -22.62 -6.82 15.09
C ILE A 381 -23.92 -6.86 15.92
N ALA A 382 -24.91 -6.04 15.58
CA ALA A 382 -26.22 -6.09 16.23
C ALA A 382 -26.90 -7.46 16.04
N SER A 383 -26.74 -8.06 14.86
CA SER A 383 -27.24 -9.40 14.56
C SER A 383 -26.63 -10.47 15.49
N ILE A 384 -25.35 -10.34 15.85
CA ILE A 384 -24.70 -11.22 16.83
C ILE A 384 -25.38 -11.07 18.20
N PHE A 385 -25.61 -9.83 18.66
CA PHE A 385 -26.31 -9.60 19.93
C PHE A 385 -27.73 -10.18 19.94
N TYR A 386 -28.50 -10.01 18.86
CA TYR A 386 -29.84 -10.58 18.76
C TYR A 386 -29.82 -12.11 18.80
N GLN A 387 -28.89 -12.74 18.07
CA GLN A 387 -28.73 -14.20 18.09
C GLN A 387 -28.45 -14.73 19.50
N LEU A 388 -27.65 -14.02 20.30
CA LEU A 388 -27.38 -14.40 21.70
C LEU A 388 -28.62 -14.28 22.59
N GLY A 389 -29.49 -13.31 22.31
CA GLY A 389 -30.79 -13.16 22.97
C GLY A 389 -31.88 -14.11 22.45
N GLY A 390 -31.56 -15.00 21.49
CA GLY A 390 -32.55 -15.86 20.83
C GLY A 390 -33.55 -15.11 19.94
N LYS A 391 -33.22 -13.87 19.56
CA LYS A 391 -34.00 -13.03 18.66
C LYS A 391 -33.37 -13.06 17.26
N SER A 392 -34.18 -12.86 16.23
CA SER A 392 -33.71 -12.59 14.86
C SER A 392 -34.36 -11.29 14.41
N SER A 393 -33.54 -10.31 14.03
CA SER A 393 -34.00 -9.06 13.43
C SER A 393 -33.25 -8.86 12.11
N THR A 394 -33.99 -8.43 11.09
CA THR A 394 -33.46 -8.00 9.80
C THR A 394 -33.42 -6.47 9.68
N GLU A 395 -33.73 -5.75 10.75
CA GLU A 395 -33.70 -4.29 10.76
C GLU A 395 -32.27 -3.77 10.76
N SER A 396 -32.00 -2.75 9.94
CA SER A 396 -30.72 -2.08 9.89
C SER A 396 -30.48 -1.27 11.16
N VAL A 397 -29.22 -1.24 11.60
CA VAL A 397 -28.83 -0.51 12.81
C VAL A 397 -27.93 0.66 12.42
N SER A 398 -28.45 1.88 12.45
CA SER A 398 -27.61 3.08 12.23
C SER A 398 -27.03 3.61 13.54
N LEU A 399 -25.69 3.73 13.64
CA LEU A 399 -25.01 4.35 14.79
C LEU A 399 -24.95 5.87 14.70
N LEU A 400 -25.09 6.40 13.50
CA LEU A 400 -24.93 7.83 13.24
C LEU A 400 -26.30 8.50 13.22
N VAL A 401 -26.39 9.68 13.82
CA VAL A 401 -27.64 10.42 13.85
C VAL A 401 -27.84 11.09 12.50
N ALA A 402 -28.97 10.78 11.87
CA ALA A 402 -29.41 11.37 10.61
C ALA A 402 -29.32 12.90 10.63
N GLY A 403 -28.76 13.49 9.58
CA GLY A 403 -28.59 14.93 9.43
C GLY A 403 -27.54 15.60 10.34
N LYS A 404 -26.80 14.85 11.17
CA LYS A 404 -25.62 15.35 11.90
C LYS A 404 -24.29 14.94 11.28
N VAL A 405 -24.30 13.83 10.56
CA VAL A 405 -23.14 13.29 9.85
C VAL A 405 -23.52 13.17 8.39
N GLU A 406 -22.70 13.78 7.54
CA GLU A 406 -22.82 13.65 6.10
C GLU A 406 -21.96 12.48 5.65
N GLN A 407 -22.46 11.66 4.72
CA GLN A 407 -21.82 10.43 4.27
C GLN A 407 -21.84 10.36 2.75
N TYR A 408 -20.71 10.06 2.13
CA TYR A 408 -20.54 10.00 0.67
C TYR A 408 -19.74 8.76 0.29
N SER A 409 -20.19 8.02 -0.72
CA SER A 409 -19.48 6.87 -1.27
C SER A 409 -19.19 7.10 -2.74
N PHE A 410 -17.94 6.91 -3.12
CA PHE A 410 -17.45 7.02 -4.49
C PHE A 410 -16.97 5.64 -4.93
N PHE A 411 -17.40 5.22 -6.12
CA PHE A 411 -16.97 3.99 -6.77
C PHE A 411 -16.35 4.38 -8.09
N ASP A 412 -15.12 3.93 -8.34
CA ASP A 412 -14.43 4.19 -9.59
C ASP A 412 -13.53 3.01 -9.97
N LEU A 413 -13.06 3.00 -11.21
CA LEU A 413 -11.95 2.18 -11.62
C LEU A 413 -10.65 2.77 -11.06
N GLU A 414 -9.69 1.91 -10.75
CA GLU A 414 -8.42 2.33 -10.17
C GLU A 414 -7.61 3.23 -11.09
N ASP A 415 -7.66 2.93 -12.40
CA ASP A 415 -6.96 3.67 -13.45
C ASP A 415 -7.73 4.90 -13.97
N SER A 416 -8.90 5.20 -13.37
CA SER A 416 -9.67 6.39 -13.68
C SER A 416 -8.92 7.66 -13.29
N THR A 417 -8.95 8.66 -14.17
CA THR A 417 -8.46 10.02 -13.91
C THR A 417 -9.18 10.66 -12.70
N ALA A 418 -10.45 10.31 -12.47
CA ALA A 418 -11.26 10.83 -11.38
C ALA A 418 -11.08 10.08 -10.04
N ALA A 419 -10.30 8.98 -10.01
CA ALA A 419 -10.14 8.14 -8.82
C ALA A 419 -9.61 8.93 -7.60
N THR A 420 -8.85 10.01 -7.82
CA THR A 420 -8.28 10.84 -6.75
C THR A 420 -9.18 11.99 -6.29
N ALA A 421 -10.29 12.29 -7.00
CA ALA A 421 -11.22 13.35 -6.65
C ALA A 421 -11.78 13.23 -5.21
N PRO A 422 -12.16 12.04 -4.70
CA PRO A 422 -12.63 11.88 -3.32
C PRO A 422 -11.59 12.29 -2.27
N SER A 423 -10.30 12.03 -2.53
CA SER A 423 -9.20 12.42 -1.65
C SER A 423 -9.03 13.95 -1.62
N ALA A 424 -9.12 14.62 -2.76
CA ALA A 424 -9.09 16.07 -2.86
C ALA A 424 -10.31 16.74 -2.19
N ILE A 425 -11.51 16.19 -2.39
CA ILE A 425 -12.74 16.62 -1.69
C ILE A 425 -12.57 16.47 -0.18
N SER A 426 -12.05 15.33 0.29
CA SER A 426 -11.81 15.10 1.72
C SER A 426 -10.83 16.14 2.29
N LYS A 427 -9.77 16.46 1.53
CA LYS A 427 -8.81 17.51 1.90
C LYS A 427 -9.47 18.88 1.97
N LEU A 428 -10.35 19.22 1.03
CA LEU A 428 -11.13 20.45 1.07
C LEU A 428 -12.00 20.54 2.34
N LEU A 429 -12.76 19.48 2.64
CA LEU A 429 -13.65 19.41 3.80
C LEU A 429 -12.88 19.54 5.12
N SER A 430 -11.64 19.02 5.16
CA SER A 430 -10.72 19.12 6.29
C SER A 430 -10.20 20.54 6.55
N GLY A 431 -10.34 21.45 5.58
CA GLY A 431 -9.89 22.83 5.68
C GLY A 431 -10.76 23.72 6.59
N ASP A 432 -11.92 23.23 7.04
CA ASP A 432 -12.71 23.83 8.12
C ASP A 432 -12.34 23.15 9.44
N SER A 433 -11.72 23.89 10.36
CA SER A 433 -11.29 23.36 11.67
C SER A 433 -12.45 22.93 12.57
N ALA A 434 -13.68 23.35 12.27
CA ALA A 434 -14.87 22.89 12.98
C ALA A 434 -15.40 21.53 12.45
N ASN A 435 -14.87 21.03 11.32
CA ASN A 435 -15.25 19.74 10.76
C ASN A 435 -14.29 18.64 11.20
N ASN A 436 -14.85 17.46 11.42
CA ASN A 436 -14.15 16.19 11.52
C ASN A 436 -14.45 15.43 10.23
N VAL A 437 -13.40 14.94 9.57
CA VAL A 437 -13.49 14.23 8.29
C VAL A 437 -12.84 12.87 8.44
N LEU A 438 -13.56 11.82 8.04
CA LEU A 438 -13.06 10.47 7.96
C LEU A 438 -13.11 10.00 6.52
N ILE A 439 -11.99 9.49 6.01
CA ILE A 439 -11.88 8.88 4.69
C ILE A 439 -11.51 7.40 4.87
N ASN A 440 -12.18 6.53 4.15
CA ASN A 440 -11.87 5.10 4.08
C ASN A 440 -11.82 4.66 2.62
N GLN A 441 -10.67 4.14 2.19
CA GLN A 441 -10.47 3.64 0.83
C GLN A 441 -10.36 2.12 0.86
N THR A 442 -11.08 1.45 -0.03
CA THR A 442 -11.03 0.01 -0.21
C THR A 442 -10.67 -0.29 -1.65
N HIS A 443 -9.73 -1.21 -1.85
CA HIS A 443 -9.19 -1.56 -3.17
C HIS A 443 -9.49 -3.04 -3.48
N ASP A 444 -10.03 -3.30 -4.66
CA ASP A 444 -10.16 -4.64 -5.23
C ASP A 444 -9.35 -4.79 -6.52
N ASN A 445 -8.09 -5.23 -6.35
CA ASN A 445 -7.12 -5.39 -7.42
C ASN A 445 -7.28 -6.74 -8.18
N PHE A 446 -8.22 -7.61 -7.79
CA PHE A 446 -8.41 -8.90 -8.48
C PHE A 446 -9.21 -8.76 -9.78
N ILE A 447 -9.96 -7.67 -9.93
CA ILE A 447 -10.69 -7.35 -11.16
C ILE A 447 -9.70 -6.68 -12.13
N GLN A 448 -9.70 -7.09 -13.41
CA GLN A 448 -8.83 -6.48 -14.43
C GLN A 448 -9.08 -4.96 -14.50
N GLY A 449 -8.09 -4.16 -14.08
CA GLY A 449 -8.19 -2.69 -14.00
C GLY A 449 -8.39 -2.13 -12.58
N GLY A 450 -8.67 -2.98 -11.59
CA GLY A 450 -8.89 -2.58 -10.19
C GLY A 450 -10.20 -1.80 -9.98
N VAL A 451 -10.86 -2.00 -8.84
CA VAL A 451 -11.99 -1.16 -8.42
C VAL A 451 -11.64 -0.52 -7.09
N ILE A 452 -11.89 0.79 -6.98
CA ILE A 452 -11.72 1.56 -5.76
C ILE A 452 -13.07 2.04 -5.23
N ARG A 453 -13.29 1.86 -3.93
CA ARG A 453 -14.37 2.49 -3.19
C ARG A 453 -13.77 3.48 -2.19
N THR A 454 -14.19 4.73 -2.24
CA THR A 454 -13.83 5.74 -1.24
C THR A 454 -15.08 6.21 -0.50
N ASP A 455 -15.12 5.99 0.81
CA ASP A 455 -16.15 6.49 1.71
C ASP A 455 -15.64 7.74 2.45
N ILE A 456 -16.41 8.83 2.43
CA ILE A 456 -16.13 10.08 3.15
C ILE A 456 -17.24 10.32 4.17
N ARG A 457 -16.88 10.64 5.41
CA ARG A 457 -17.81 11.16 6.43
C ARG A 457 -17.37 12.51 6.93
N SER A 458 -18.31 13.43 7.08
CA SER A 458 -18.07 14.79 7.59
C SER A 458 -19.03 15.12 8.72
N SER A 459 -18.53 15.73 9.80
CA SER A 459 -19.36 16.14 10.95
C SER A 459 -18.72 17.23 11.80
N LYS A 460 -19.56 18.00 12.48
CA LYS A 460 -19.12 18.98 13.49
C LYS A 460 -18.68 18.35 14.81
N LYS A 461 -18.86 17.03 14.98
CA LYS A 461 -18.39 16.26 16.13
C LYS A 461 -17.43 15.18 15.68
N SER A 462 -16.56 14.74 16.58
CA SER A 462 -15.71 13.58 16.34
C SER A 462 -16.56 12.35 16.04
N ILE A 463 -16.15 11.58 15.04
CA ILE A 463 -16.80 10.34 14.60
C ILE A 463 -15.77 9.23 14.60
N GLU A 464 -16.11 8.11 15.21
CA GLU A 464 -15.41 6.83 15.04
C GLU A 464 -16.28 5.90 14.21
N ALA A 465 -16.03 5.83 12.90
CA ALA A 465 -16.84 5.01 11.99
C ALA A 465 -15.95 4.26 11.00
N ALA A 466 -15.09 3.38 11.52
CA ALA A 466 -14.20 2.53 10.71
C ALA A 466 -14.95 1.33 10.06
N TYR A 467 -16.12 1.59 9.48
CA TYR A 467 -16.95 0.61 8.77
C TYR A 467 -17.50 1.24 7.47
N PRO A 468 -17.84 0.42 6.44
CA PRO A 468 -18.41 0.94 5.19
C PRO A 468 -19.73 1.67 5.41
N ILE A 469 -20.06 2.63 4.55
CA ILE A 469 -21.37 3.28 4.56
C ILE A 469 -22.43 2.26 4.05
N GLU A 470 -23.45 1.98 4.87
CA GLU A 470 -24.58 1.08 4.52
C GLU A 470 -25.82 1.86 4.07
N GLU A 471 -26.06 3.05 4.63
CA GLU A 471 -27.27 3.85 4.39
C GLU A 471 -26.94 5.35 4.33
N ALA A 472 -27.73 6.09 3.55
CA ALA A 472 -27.65 7.54 3.42
C ALA A 472 -29.05 8.17 3.56
N ASP A 473 -29.16 9.25 4.33
CA ASP A 473 -30.42 9.96 4.59
C ASP A 473 -30.95 10.70 3.35
N VAL A 474 -30.03 11.17 2.50
CA VAL A 474 -30.32 11.80 1.21
C VAL A 474 -29.39 11.13 0.20
N THR A 475 -29.96 10.54 -0.85
CA THR A 475 -29.19 9.81 -1.85
C THR A 475 -29.14 10.62 -3.14
N TYR A 476 -27.93 11.06 -3.49
CA TYR A 476 -27.60 11.57 -4.81
C TYR A 476 -26.78 10.49 -5.52
N ILE A 477 -27.18 10.11 -6.73
CA ILE A 477 -26.37 9.24 -7.56
C ILE A 477 -25.85 10.06 -8.72
N ILE A 478 -24.52 10.21 -8.79
CA ILE A 478 -23.82 10.84 -9.92
C ILE A 478 -23.18 9.69 -10.70
N VAL A 479 -23.61 9.47 -11.95
CA VAL A 479 -23.04 8.43 -12.81
C VAL A 479 -22.30 9.07 -13.96
N ASN A 480 -21.02 8.72 -14.13
CA ASN A 480 -20.25 9.11 -15.30
C ASN A 480 -20.70 8.25 -16.51
N LEU A 481 -21.43 8.85 -17.45
CA LEU A 481 -21.95 8.17 -18.65
C LEU A 481 -21.73 9.03 -19.90
N PRO A 482 -20.51 9.01 -20.47
CA PRO A 482 -20.19 9.84 -21.63
C PRO A 482 -21.05 9.52 -22.85
N GLY A 483 -21.67 10.54 -23.46
CA GLY A 483 -22.43 10.44 -24.70
C GLY A 483 -23.78 9.73 -24.60
N VAL A 484 -24.23 9.34 -23.40
CA VAL A 484 -25.53 8.67 -23.22
C VAL A 484 -26.66 9.69 -23.28
N LYS A 485 -27.71 9.41 -24.07
CA LYS A 485 -28.94 10.22 -24.12
C LYS A 485 -29.96 9.72 -23.10
N ASP A 486 -30.86 10.59 -22.68
CA ASP A 486 -31.85 10.27 -21.64
C ASP A 486 -32.80 9.12 -22.05
N GLU A 487 -33.14 9.02 -23.34
CA GLU A 487 -33.95 7.94 -23.92
C GLU A 487 -33.28 6.55 -23.84
N ASP A 488 -31.95 6.49 -23.70
CA ASP A 488 -31.18 5.25 -23.64
C ASP A 488 -30.83 4.84 -22.20
N LEU A 489 -31.04 5.71 -21.20
CA LEU A 489 -30.77 5.41 -19.79
C LEU A 489 -31.57 4.19 -19.31
N GLU A 490 -32.83 4.08 -19.73
CA GLU A 490 -33.70 2.97 -19.32
C GLU A 490 -33.18 1.60 -19.79
N LYS A 491 -32.48 1.57 -20.93
CA LYS A 491 -31.84 0.34 -21.46
C LYS A 491 -30.52 0.02 -20.77
N LYS A 492 -29.86 1.03 -20.19
CA LYS A 492 -28.54 0.91 -19.55
C LYS A 492 -28.64 0.59 -18.06
N ILE A 493 -29.68 1.05 -17.38
CA ILE A 493 -29.88 0.84 -15.94
C ILE A 493 -30.78 -0.39 -15.72
N PRO A 494 -30.32 -1.42 -14.97
CA PRO A 494 -31.14 -2.59 -14.67
C PRO A 494 -32.47 -2.24 -13.99
N SER A 495 -33.52 -3.02 -14.26
CA SER A 495 -34.88 -2.79 -13.71
C SER A 495 -34.91 -2.75 -12.18
N PHE A 496 -34.15 -3.62 -11.50
CA PHE A 496 -34.07 -3.63 -10.04
C PHE A 496 -33.46 -2.33 -9.48
N VAL A 497 -32.46 -1.75 -10.15
CA VAL A 497 -31.84 -0.47 -9.75
C VAL A 497 -32.81 0.68 -10.00
N ARG A 498 -33.53 0.67 -11.13
CA ARG A 498 -34.57 1.66 -11.44
C ARG A 498 -35.67 1.69 -10.38
N ASN A 499 -36.11 0.51 -9.93
CA ASN A 499 -37.11 0.35 -8.88
C ASN A 499 -36.60 0.93 -7.55
N GLU A 500 -35.38 0.58 -7.14
CA GLU A 500 -34.74 1.12 -5.93
C GLU A 500 -34.58 2.64 -5.96
N ILE A 501 -34.15 3.21 -7.10
CA ILE A 501 -34.04 4.66 -7.29
C ILE A 501 -35.40 5.33 -7.05
N LYS A 502 -36.49 4.75 -7.58
CA LYS A 502 -37.83 5.31 -7.42
C LYS A 502 -38.38 5.11 -6.01
N SER A 503 -38.25 3.91 -5.45
CA SER A 503 -38.81 3.55 -4.14
C SER A 503 -38.18 4.34 -3.00
N LYS A 504 -36.87 4.63 -3.10
CA LYS A 504 -36.12 5.45 -2.15
C LYS A 504 -36.13 6.94 -2.47
N ASN A 505 -36.84 7.37 -3.52
CA ASN A 505 -36.91 8.77 -3.96
C ASN A 505 -35.53 9.42 -4.15
N VAL A 506 -34.63 8.68 -4.82
CA VAL A 506 -33.24 9.06 -5.08
C VAL A 506 -33.18 10.14 -6.16
N GLU A 507 -32.29 11.12 -6.03
CA GLU A 507 -32.02 12.05 -7.12
C GLU A 507 -30.89 11.53 -8.02
N LEU A 508 -31.18 11.31 -9.31
CA LEU A 508 -30.21 10.82 -10.30
C LEU A 508 -29.65 11.96 -11.14
N PHE A 509 -28.32 12.02 -11.22
CA PHE A 509 -27.56 12.94 -12.05
C PHE A 509 -26.64 12.17 -12.99
N VAL A 510 -26.59 12.59 -14.24
CA VAL A 510 -25.59 12.11 -15.20
C VAL A 510 -24.50 13.15 -15.34
N LEU A 511 -23.25 12.69 -15.17
CA LEU A 511 -22.05 13.45 -15.45
C LEU A 511 -21.49 12.99 -16.80
N ASP A 512 -21.25 13.93 -17.70
CA ASP A 512 -20.63 13.68 -18.99
C ASP A 512 -19.48 14.67 -19.22
N PRO A 513 -18.25 14.31 -18.81
CA PRO A 513 -17.07 15.17 -18.97
C PRO A 513 -16.80 15.53 -20.44
N ALA A 514 -17.21 14.68 -21.40
CA ALA A 514 -16.98 14.90 -22.82
C ALA A 514 -17.76 16.08 -23.40
N LEU A 515 -18.77 16.60 -22.68
CA LEU A 515 -19.49 17.82 -23.07
C LEU A 515 -18.73 19.11 -22.71
N SER A 516 -17.62 19.04 -21.98
CA SER A 516 -16.76 20.21 -21.73
C SER A 516 -15.76 20.39 -22.88
N GLU A 517 -15.75 21.58 -23.46
CA GLU A 517 -14.77 21.95 -24.50
C GLU A 517 -13.32 21.96 -23.96
N ALA A 518 -13.17 22.08 -22.63
CA ALA A 518 -11.88 22.03 -21.97
C ALA A 518 -11.36 20.59 -21.84
N PHE A 519 -12.25 19.61 -21.61
CA PHE A 519 -11.89 18.19 -21.47
C PHE A 519 -11.25 17.60 -22.73
N GLU A 520 -11.69 17.99 -23.93
CA GLU A 520 -11.08 17.53 -25.20
C GLU A 520 -9.59 17.88 -25.34
N LYS A 521 -9.15 18.95 -24.66
CA LYS A 521 -7.76 19.43 -24.71
C LYS A 521 -6.89 18.83 -23.62
N GLU A 522 -7.47 18.51 -22.48
CA GLU A 522 -6.77 18.07 -21.28
C GLU A 522 -7.63 17.05 -20.50
N PRO A 523 -7.43 15.73 -20.71
CA PRO A 523 -8.21 14.69 -20.04
C PRO A 523 -8.15 14.74 -18.50
N ALA A 524 -7.08 15.32 -17.95
CA ALA A 524 -6.88 15.47 -16.51
C ALA A 524 -7.87 16.46 -15.86
N LEU A 525 -8.67 17.19 -16.63
CA LEU A 525 -9.80 18.00 -16.16
C LEU A 525 -10.96 17.16 -15.58
N GLU A 526 -11.04 15.86 -15.90
CA GLU A 526 -12.13 15.00 -15.42
C GLU A 526 -12.20 14.93 -13.89
N THR A 527 -11.05 14.90 -13.20
CA THR A 527 -10.98 14.97 -11.74
C THR A 527 -11.64 16.25 -11.22
N LEU A 528 -11.28 17.40 -11.79
CA LEU A 528 -11.83 18.71 -11.38
C LEU A 528 -13.33 18.83 -11.68
N ILE A 529 -13.77 18.35 -12.84
CA ILE A 529 -15.18 18.32 -13.22
C ILE A 529 -15.97 17.47 -12.20
N THR A 530 -15.42 16.32 -11.80
CA THR A 530 -16.03 15.43 -10.81
C THR A 530 -16.12 16.09 -9.43
N GLU A 531 -15.06 16.77 -8.99
CA GLU A 531 -15.05 17.52 -7.72
C GLU A 531 -16.08 18.65 -7.69
N ILE A 532 -16.16 19.45 -8.77
CA ILE A 532 -17.11 20.55 -8.87
C ILE A 532 -18.54 20.04 -9.00
N ALA A 533 -18.77 18.93 -9.72
CA ALA A 533 -20.08 18.27 -9.80
C ALA A 533 -20.55 17.82 -8.41
N PHE A 534 -19.65 17.20 -7.63
CA PHE A 534 -19.91 16.85 -6.25
C PHE A 534 -20.28 18.08 -5.41
N LEU A 535 -19.49 19.16 -5.46
CA LEU A 535 -19.81 20.37 -4.72
C LEU A 535 -21.15 20.97 -5.12
N LYS A 536 -21.45 21.06 -6.41
CA LYS A 536 -22.71 21.63 -6.89
C LYS A 536 -23.93 20.84 -6.40
N ILE A 537 -23.85 19.50 -6.40
CA ILE A 537 -24.99 18.63 -6.07
C ILE A 537 -25.10 18.41 -4.57
N ALA A 538 -24.02 17.95 -3.94
CA ALA A 538 -24.03 17.49 -2.56
C ALA A 538 -23.69 18.60 -1.55
N ARG A 539 -22.93 19.63 -1.95
CA ARG A 539 -22.38 20.67 -1.06
C ARG A 539 -22.42 22.09 -1.67
N PRO A 540 -23.58 22.56 -2.16
CA PRO A 540 -23.67 23.80 -2.94
C PRO A 540 -23.18 25.02 -2.15
N GLU A 541 -23.29 25.00 -0.82
CA GLU A 541 -22.81 26.06 0.06
C GLU A 541 -21.28 26.19 0.08
N LEU A 542 -20.55 25.15 -0.34
CA LEU A 542 -19.10 25.16 -0.45
C LEU A 542 -18.62 25.52 -1.86
N LEU A 543 -19.49 25.67 -2.85
CA LEU A 543 -19.06 25.88 -4.24
C LEU A 543 -18.28 27.20 -4.42
N ASP A 544 -18.79 28.31 -3.89
CA ASP A 544 -18.18 29.63 -4.08
C ASP A 544 -16.84 29.80 -3.37
N GLY A 545 -16.70 29.27 -2.15
CA GLY A 545 -15.46 29.35 -1.36
C GLY A 545 -14.53 28.14 -1.53
N GLY A 546 -15.06 27.02 -2.02
CA GLY A 546 -14.34 25.76 -2.18
C GLY A 546 -13.57 25.67 -3.49
N LYS A 547 -14.04 26.33 -4.55
CA LYS A 547 -13.38 26.36 -5.86
C LYS A 547 -11.91 26.83 -5.79
N ASP A 548 -11.64 27.92 -5.08
CA ASP A 548 -10.26 28.44 -4.95
C ASP A 548 -9.37 27.52 -4.10
N LYS A 549 -9.95 26.84 -3.10
CA LYS A 549 -9.23 25.87 -2.27
C LYS A 549 -8.93 24.58 -3.02
N LEU A 550 -9.88 24.09 -3.82
CA LEU A 550 -9.65 22.96 -4.73
C LEU A 550 -8.60 23.29 -5.78
N ALA A 551 -8.61 24.52 -6.31
CA ALA A 551 -7.57 24.96 -7.24
C ALA A 551 -6.18 24.96 -6.59
N ALA A 552 -6.07 25.29 -5.30
CA ALA A 552 -4.82 25.20 -4.55
C ALA A 552 -4.39 23.74 -4.28
N ILE A 553 -5.34 22.82 -4.10
CA ILE A 553 -5.07 21.38 -3.90
C ILE A 553 -4.61 20.73 -5.21
N ASN A 554 -5.28 21.05 -6.31
CA ASN A 554 -5.04 20.50 -7.66
C ASN A 554 -4.08 21.35 -8.50
N GLY A 555 -3.50 22.40 -7.95
CA GLY A 555 -2.42 23.17 -8.59
C GLY A 555 -2.81 24.01 -9.82
N SER A 556 -4.08 24.21 -10.17
CA SER A 556 -4.48 24.98 -11.36
C SER A 556 -5.80 25.77 -11.22
N GLN A 557 -5.69 27.10 -11.17
CA GLN A 557 -6.86 27.99 -11.01
C GLN A 557 -7.62 28.26 -12.33
N GLU A 558 -6.91 28.41 -13.45
CA GLU A 558 -7.51 28.69 -14.76
C GLU A 558 -8.38 27.53 -15.26
N GLN A 559 -7.89 26.31 -15.11
CA GLN A 559 -8.59 25.09 -15.51
C GLN A 559 -9.80 24.79 -14.63
N LEU A 560 -9.70 25.08 -13.33
CA LEU A 560 -10.86 24.96 -12.44
C LEU A 560 -11.96 25.97 -12.81
N GLN A 561 -11.60 27.19 -13.19
CA GLN A 561 -12.57 28.16 -13.71
C GLN A 561 -13.24 27.69 -15.00
N ALA A 562 -12.49 27.04 -15.89
CA ALA A 562 -13.05 26.43 -17.10
C ALA A 562 -14.03 25.29 -16.75
N ALA A 563 -13.66 24.39 -15.83
CA ALA A 563 -14.54 23.32 -15.36
C ALA A 563 -15.83 23.85 -14.71
N VAL A 564 -15.73 24.92 -13.91
CA VAL A 564 -16.89 25.60 -13.31
C VAL A 564 -17.79 26.24 -14.38
N ALA A 565 -17.22 26.83 -15.43
CA ALA A 565 -18.00 27.45 -16.51
C ALA A 565 -18.81 26.43 -17.32
N ASP A 566 -18.27 25.23 -17.51
CA ASP A 566 -18.93 24.16 -18.25
C ASP A 566 -19.82 23.25 -17.39
N ILE A 567 -19.88 23.46 -16.07
CA ILE A 567 -20.56 22.51 -15.16
C ILE A 567 -22.05 22.32 -15.47
N GLU A 568 -22.74 23.36 -15.94
CA GLU A 568 -24.15 23.29 -16.37
C GLU A 568 -24.35 22.47 -17.66
N LYS A 569 -23.29 22.32 -18.48
CA LYS A 569 -23.33 21.52 -19.71
C LYS A 569 -23.07 20.05 -19.42
N VAL A 570 -22.15 19.76 -18.49
CA VAL A 570 -21.66 18.39 -18.20
C VAL A 570 -22.51 17.66 -17.16
N VAL A 571 -23.21 18.36 -16.26
CA VAL A 571 -24.08 17.75 -15.25
C VAL A 571 -25.54 18.00 -15.59
N ARG A 572 -26.33 16.94 -15.68
CA ARG A 572 -27.79 17.02 -15.87
C ARG A 572 -28.55 16.16 -14.87
N LYS A 573 -29.65 16.71 -14.34
CA LYS A 573 -30.60 15.98 -13.48
C LYS A 573 -31.56 15.19 -14.34
N ILE A 574 -31.77 13.92 -14.01
CA ILE A 574 -32.68 13.02 -14.74
C ILE A 574 -34.05 13.03 -14.06
N GLU A 575 -35.10 13.29 -14.85
CA GLU A 575 -36.47 13.12 -14.39
C GLU A 575 -36.82 11.63 -14.36
N ILE A 576 -37.17 11.10 -13.18
CA ILE A 576 -37.43 9.67 -13.00
C ILE A 576 -38.87 9.34 -13.41
N PRO A 577 -39.08 8.57 -14.49
CA PRO A 577 -40.41 8.21 -14.97
C PRO A 577 -41.19 7.36 -13.96
N GLU A 578 -42.53 7.41 -14.01
CA GLU A 578 -43.38 6.53 -13.18
C GLU A 578 -43.23 5.05 -13.55
N THR A 579 -42.91 4.75 -14.81
CA THR A 579 -42.72 3.38 -15.34
C THR A 579 -41.59 2.62 -14.64
N TRP A 580 -40.64 3.32 -13.98
CA TRP A 580 -39.55 2.69 -13.23
C TRP A 580 -40.01 1.96 -11.95
N SER A 581 -41.28 2.13 -11.57
CA SER A 581 -41.90 1.38 -10.46
C SER A 581 -42.41 0.00 -10.86
N GLU A 582 -42.45 -0.33 -12.16
CA GLU A 582 -42.93 -1.62 -12.64
C GLU A 582 -41.95 -2.75 -12.23
N ILE A 583 -42.47 -3.71 -11.45
CA ILE A 583 -41.72 -4.89 -11.02
C ILE A 583 -41.70 -5.86 -12.20
N ASP A 584 -40.55 -5.96 -12.86
CA ASP A 584 -40.32 -7.02 -13.85
C ASP A 584 -40.15 -8.37 -13.12
N THR A 585 -41.21 -9.18 -13.12
CA THR A 585 -41.22 -10.51 -12.48
C THR A 585 -40.30 -11.53 -13.16
N GLU A 586 -39.80 -11.24 -14.36
CA GLU A 586 -38.87 -12.10 -15.10
C GLU A 586 -37.40 -11.63 -14.99
N ALA A 587 -37.15 -10.47 -14.41
CA ALA A 587 -35.79 -9.96 -14.23
C ALA A 587 -35.01 -10.81 -13.21
N LYS A 588 -33.82 -11.29 -13.61
CA LYS A 588 -32.89 -11.93 -12.69
C LYS A 588 -32.49 -10.94 -11.59
N THR A 589 -32.90 -11.23 -10.37
CA THR A 589 -32.36 -10.56 -9.17
C THR A 589 -30.93 -11.04 -8.98
N PHE A 590 -29.97 -10.12 -9.14
CA PHE A 590 -28.58 -10.38 -8.77
C PHE A 590 -28.41 -10.07 -7.29
N ASP A 591 -27.95 -11.05 -6.52
CA ASP A 591 -27.51 -10.81 -5.16
C ASP A 591 -26.12 -10.15 -5.24
N LEU A 592 -26.12 -8.82 -5.29
CA LEU A 592 -24.89 -8.04 -5.38
C LEU A 592 -24.30 -7.89 -3.97
N PRO A 593 -22.97 -8.04 -3.82
CA PRO A 593 -22.34 -7.80 -2.53
C PRO A 593 -22.54 -6.33 -2.13
N ALA A 594 -22.88 -6.08 -0.87
CA ALA A 594 -23.10 -4.74 -0.33
C ALA A 594 -21.82 -3.85 -0.32
N THR A 595 -20.64 -4.47 -0.48
CA THR A 595 -19.36 -3.78 -0.58
C THR A 595 -18.37 -4.58 -1.43
N ILE A 596 -17.34 -3.90 -1.94
CA ILE A 596 -16.22 -4.57 -2.61
C ILE A 596 -15.36 -5.34 -1.60
N LYS A 597 -14.72 -6.42 -2.05
CA LYS A 597 -13.82 -7.23 -1.21
C LYS A 597 -12.42 -6.65 -1.28
N SER A 598 -11.92 -6.13 -0.15
CA SER A 598 -10.56 -5.63 -0.08
C SER A 598 -9.56 -6.72 -0.41
N SER A 599 -8.70 -6.50 -1.40
CA SER A 599 -7.62 -7.41 -1.77
C SER A 599 -6.23 -6.79 -1.64
N SER A 600 -6.16 -5.47 -1.51
CA SER A 600 -4.92 -4.71 -1.32
C SER A 600 -5.11 -3.51 -0.38
N PHE A 601 -4.01 -2.94 0.11
CA PHE A 601 -3.98 -1.67 0.83
C PHE A 601 -3.79 -0.47 -0.10
N THR A 602 -3.10 -0.69 -1.23
CA THR A 602 -2.90 0.29 -2.28
C THR A 602 -3.55 -0.16 -3.58
N GLY A 603 -3.67 0.76 -4.52
CA GLY A 603 -4.27 0.47 -5.80
C GLY A 603 -3.49 -0.48 -6.69
N PHE A 604 -4.15 -1.00 -7.71
CA PHE A 604 -3.56 -1.79 -8.77
C PHE A 604 -2.50 -0.98 -9.52
N GLU A 605 -1.23 -1.34 -9.31
CA GLU A 605 -0.12 -0.83 -10.11
C GLU A 605 -0.02 -1.63 -11.41
N LYS A 606 -0.26 -0.95 -12.54
CA LYS A 606 -0.23 -1.55 -13.87
C LYS A 606 1.18 -1.52 -14.50
N GLU A 607 2.01 -0.59 -14.06
CA GLU A 607 3.35 -0.37 -14.61
C GLU A 607 4.39 -1.19 -13.84
N ASP A 608 4.94 -2.22 -14.48
CA ASP A 608 6.33 -2.57 -14.22
C ASP A 608 7.16 -1.38 -14.78
N THR A 609 7.38 -0.34 -13.98
CA THR A 609 8.23 0.79 -14.43
C THR A 609 9.63 0.26 -14.68
N GLU A 610 9.97 0.00 -15.95
CA GLU A 610 11.36 -0.24 -16.34
C GLU A 610 12.18 0.98 -15.93
N ALA A 611 13.27 0.74 -15.19
CA ALA A 611 14.14 1.81 -14.76
C ALA A 611 14.57 2.65 -15.98
N PRO A 612 14.52 3.99 -15.91
CA PRO A 612 14.82 4.83 -17.05
C PRO A 612 16.21 4.52 -17.58
N SER A 613 16.32 4.28 -18.89
CA SER A 613 17.59 4.08 -19.57
C SER A 613 18.38 5.39 -19.53
N GLN A 614 19.35 5.49 -18.61
CA GLN A 614 20.19 6.69 -18.49
C GLN A 614 21.35 6.64 -19.49
N LEU A 615 21.36 7.55 -20.45
CA LEU A 615 22.56 7.84 -21.25
C LEU A 615 23.63 8.45 -20.34
N ARG A 616 24.64 7.64 -19.98
CA ARG A 616 25.77 8.08 -19.16
C ARG A 616 27.00 8.31 -20.02
N SER A 617 27.65 9.46 -19.84
CA SER A 617 28.90 9.75 -20.57
C SER A 617 30.05 8.84 -20.12
N TRP A 618 31.11 8.77 -20.93
CA TRP A 618 32.37 8.07 -20.60
C TRP A 618 32.94 8.42 -19.20
N HIS A 619 32.61 9.59 -18.66
CA HIS A 619 33.00 9.99 -17.30
C HIS A 619 32.45 9.05 -16.22
N ALA A 620 31.29 8.40 -16.42
CA ALA A 620 30.73 7.44 -15.47
C ALA A 620 31.59 6.17 -15.41
N ALA A 621 31.96 5.62 -16.58
CA ALA A 621 32.91 4.52 -16.70
C ALA A 621 34.28 4.90 -16.09
N ALA A 622 34.77 6.11 -16.36
CA ALA A 622 36.01 6.61 -15.77
C ALA A 622 35.94 6.71 -14.24
N LYS A 623 34.81 7.16 -13.66
CA LYS A 623 34.61 7.20 -12.20
C LYS A 623 34.65 5.80 -11.58
N GLY A 624 34.01 4.81 -12.20
CA GLY A 624 34.09 3.41 -11.75
C GLY A 624 35.53 2.86 -11.81
N LEU A 625 36.29 3.22 -12.85
CA LEU A 625 37.70 2.83 -12.98
C LEU A 625 38.63 3.54 -11.99
N ILE A 626 38.36 4.81 -11.65
CA ILE A 626 39.18 5.63 -10.75
C ILE A 626 38.87 5.32 -9.28
N PHE A 627 37.60 5.08 -8.92
CA PHE A 627 37.13 4.88 -7.55
C PHE A 627 36.61 3.45 -7.33
N LYS A 628 37.45 2.45 -7.61
CA LYS A 628 37.05 1.04 -7.65
C LYS A 628 36.43 0.55 -6.34
N GLU A 629 36.92 1.04 -5.20
CA GLU A 629 36.44 0.65 -3.87
C GLU A 629 35.04 1.19 -3.56
N ALA A 630 34.72 2.39 -4.04
CA ALA A 630 33.42 3.03 -3.83
C ALA A 630 32.32 2.40 -4.71
N TYR A 631 32.71 1.87 -5.87
CA TYR A 631 31.79 1.30 -6.87
C TYR A 631 31.88 -0.23 -6.98
N GLY A 632 32.72 -0.89 -6.18
CA GLY A 632 32.94 -2.34 -6.25
C GLY A 632 33.46 -2.84 -7.60
N THR A 633 34.10 -1.97 -8.38
CA THR A 633 34.48 -2.24 -9.78
C THR A 633 35.58 -3.29 -9.85
N LYS A 634 35.28 -4.41 -10.53
CA LYS A 634 36.24 -5.48 -10.81
C LYS A 634 36.70 -5.42 -12.26
N SER A 635 38.00 -5.59 -12.48
CA SER A 635 38.57 -5.68 -13.83
C SER A 635 38.84 -7.14 -14.15
N GLU A 636 37.85 -7.82 -14.73
CA GLU A 636 37.94 -9.22 -15.14
C GLU A 636 37.99 -9.32 -16.67
N LEU A 637 38.78 -10.27 -17.19
CA LEU A 637 39.01 -10.46 -18.63
C LEU A 637 37.92 -11.40 -19.16
N ARG A 638 37.05 -10.89 -20.06
CA ARG A 638 35.92 -11.64 -20.63
C ARG A 638 36.35 -12.51 -21.84
N PRO A 639 35.64 -13.63 -22.13
CA PRO A 639 34.47 -14.14 -21.42
C PRO A 639 34.85 -14.86 -20.12
N ASP A 640 34.20 -14.48 -19.03
CA ASP A 640 34.19 -15.10 -17.70
C ASP A 640 33.06 -16.14 -17.60
N LEU A 641 32.84 -16.90 -18.67
CA LEU A 641 31.89 -18.00 -18.61
C LEU A 641 32.46 -19.06 -17.67
N THR A 642 31.67 -19.53 -16.71
CA THR A 642 32.05 -20.67 -15.84
C THR A 642 32.36 -21.94 -16.63
N ALA A 643 31.91 -22.00 -17.89
CA ALA A 643 32.14 -23.09 -18.83
C ALA A 643 33.12 -22.69 -19.94
N LYS A 644 33.94 -23.66 -20.37
CA LYS A 644 34.91 -23.48 -21.45
C LYS A 644 34.20 -23.36 -22.80
N THR A 645 34.27 -22.20 -23.44
CA THR A 645 33.70 -21.98 -24.78
C THR A 645 34.68 -22.30 -25.89
N TYR A 646 34.13 -22.66 -27.04
CA TYR A 646 34.88 -23.00 -28.25
C TYR A 646 34.26 -22.26 -29.43
N GLU A 647 35.10 -21.60 -30.24
CA GLU A 647 34.67 -21.00 -31.49
C GLU A 647 34.60 -22.10 -32.56
N ILE A 648 33.41 -22.27 -33.16
CA ILE A 648 33.12 -23.39 -34.05
C ILE A 648 32.31 -22.86 -35.24
N THR A 649 32.77 -23.16 -36.45
CA THR A 649 32.08 -22.75 -37.67
C THR A 649 30.91 -23.69 -37.95
N VAL A 650 29.73 -23.11 -38.19
CA VAL A 650 28.56 -23.87 -38.67
C VAL A 650 28.78 -24.20 -40.14
N LYS A 651 28.89 -25.49 -40.45
CA LYS A 651 29.13 -26.01 -41.80
C LYS A 651 27.84 -26.16 -42.61
N GLU A 652 26.78 -26.60 -41.96
CA GLU A 652 25.44 -26.70 -42.56
C GLU A 652 24.41 -26.23 -41.54
N ASN A 653 23.42 -25.46 -41.98
CA ASN A 653 22.22 -25.17 -41.22
C ASN A 653 21.03 -25.30 -42.16
N ARG A 654 20.30 -26.40 -42.05
CA ARG A 654 19.21 -26.75 -42.96
C ARG A 654 17.95 -27.09 -42.19
N ARG A 655 16.84 -26.44 -42.53
CA ARG A 655 15.51 -26.84 -42.02
C ARG A 655 15.12 -28.19 -42.62
N LEU A 656 14.82 -29.16 -41.76
CA LEU A 656 14.35 -30.50 -42.14
C LEU A 656 12.83 -30.57 -42.36
N THR A 657 12.11 -29.58 -41.86
CA THR A 657 10.64 -29.52 -41.91
C THR A 657 10.16 -28.64 -43.06
N PRO A 658 9.08 -29.01 -43.77
CA PRO A 658 8.45 -28.14 -44.75
C PRO A 658 8.02 -26.80 -44.12
N ILE A 659 7.96 -25.75 -44.94
CA ILE A 659 7.54 -24.40 -44.51
C ILE A 659 6.13 -24.43 -43.90
N THR A 660 5.28 -25.37 -44.33
CA THR A 660 3.91 -25.57 -43.85
C THR A 660 3.81 -26.27 -42.50
N TYR A 661 4.91 -26.80 -41.96
CA TYR A 661 4.91 -27.46 -40.65
C TYR A 661 5.14 -26.43 -39.54
N ASP A 662 4.36 -26.54 -38.47
CA ASP A 662 4.31 -25.61 -37.34
C ASP A 662 5.57 -25.65 -36.45
N ARG A 663 6.26 -26.79 -36.43
CA ARG A 663 7.51 -26.96 -35.67
C ARG A 663 8.73 -26.85 -36.57
N ASN A 664 9.66 -25.98 -36.19
CA ASN A 664 10.94 -25.86 -36.88
C ASN A 664 11.92 -26.91 -36.34
N ILE A 665 12.24 -27.91 -37.17
CA ILE A 665 13.36 -28.82 -36.92
C ILE A 665 14.49 -28.45 -37.87
N PHE A 666 15.66 -28.18 -37.33
CA PHE A 666 16.88 -27.85 -38.06
C PHE A 666 17.92 -28.96 -37.90
N HIS A 667 18.60 -29.25 -38.99
CA HIS A 667 19.85 -29.98 -39.03
C HIS A 667 20.98 -28.97 -39.03
N ILE A 668 21.82 -29.00 -38.00
CA ILE A 668 22.96 -28.10 -37.89
C ILE A 668 24.22 -28.98 -37.80
N GLU A 669 25.15 -28.79 -38.74
CA GLU A 669 26.46 -29.41 -38.71
C GLU A 669 27.51 -28.41 -38.29
N PHE A 670 28.33 -28.80 -37.33
CA PHE A 670 29.43 -28.00 -36.81
C PHE A 670 30.76 -28.57 -37.32
N ASP A 671 31.61 -27.73 -37.90
CA ASP A 671 32.98 -28.12 -38.24
C ASP A 671 33.86 -27.91 -37.01
N LEU A 672 34.19 -29.02 -36.34
CA LEU A 672 35.01 -28.98 -35.14
C LEU A 672 36.49 -28.67 -35.42
N GLY A 673 36.95 -28.74 -36.67
CA GLY A 673 38.32 -28.39 -37.09
C GLY A 673 39.41 -28.75 -36.06
N ASN A 674 40.14 -27.72 -35.60
CA ASN A 674 41.13 -27.79 -34.51
C ASN A 674 40.60 -27.20 -33.18
N SER A 675 39.28 -27.03 -33.03
CA SER A 675 38.67 -26.38 -31.86
C SER A 675 39.00 -27.09 -30.55
N GLY A 676 39.20 -28.42 -30.59
CA GLY A 676 39.44 -29.22 -29.40
C GLY A 676 38.19 -29.41 -28.52
N LEU A 677 36.99 -29.11 -29.04
CA LEU A 677 35.74 -29.47 -28.40
C LEU A 677 35.58 -31.00 -28.43
N LYS A 678 35.27 -31.59 -27.27
CA LYS A 678 34.82 -32.97 -27.13
C LYS A 678 33.39 -32.94 -26.60
N TYR A 679 32.57 -33.88 -27.04
CA TYR A 679 31.17 -33.97 -26.66
C TYR A 679 30.82 -35.44 -26.43
N ASP A 680 30.47 -35.77 -25.19
CA ASP A 680 30.05 -37.11 -24.82
C ASP A 680 28.53 -37.26 -24.89
N ILE A 681 28.06 -38.50 -25.07
CA ILE A 681 26.64 -38.81 -25.19
C ILE A 681 25.92 -38.43 -23.88
N GLY A 682 24.98 -37.48 -23.96
CA GLY A 682 24.19 -37.01 -22.82
C GLY A 682 24.62 -35.66 -22.26
N GLU A 683 25.72 -35.07 -22.76
CA GLU A 683 26.09 -33.69 -22.43
C GLU A 683 25.13 -32.69 -23.09
N ALA A 684 25.02 -31.48 -22.54
CA ALA A 684 24.23 -30.39 -23.12
C ALA A 684 25.19 -29.31 -23.66
N LEU A 685 24.97 -28.88 -24.90
CA LEU A 685 25.73 -27.79 -25.53
C LEU A 685 24.92 -26.49 -25.47
N GLY A 686 25.48 -25.46 -24.82
CA GLY A 686 24.99 -24.09 -24.95
C GLY A 686 25.55 -23.44 -26.20
N ILE A 687 24.69 -22.84 -27.04
CA ILE A 687 25.09 -22.09 -28.23
C ILE A 687 24.84 -20.61 -27.96
N HIS A 688 25.92 -19.81 -27.94
CA HIS A 688 25.85 -18.36 -27.82
C HIS A 688 26.06 -17.75 -29.21
N ALA A 689 24.98 -17.31 -29.86
CA ALA A 689 25.06 -16.59 -31.11
C ALA A 689 25.49 -15.13 -30.88
N VAL A 690 26.22 -14.58 -31.84
CA VAL A 690 26.54 -13.15 -31.98
C VAL A 690 25.97 -12.67 -33.31
N ASN A 691 25.63 -11.38 -33.39
CA ASN A 691 25.18 -10.80 -34.65
C ASN A 691 26.35 -10.73 -35.65
N ASP A 692 26.03 -10.77 -36.95
CA ASP A 692 27.05 -10.62 -37.99
C ASP A 692 27.67 -9.22 -37.92
N VAL A 693 29.00 -9.18 -37.84
CA VAL A 693 29.74 -7.92 -37.67
C VAL A 693 29.46 -6.95 -38.82
N THR A 694 29.33 -7.44 -40.05
CA THR A 694 29.08 -6.62 -41.24
C THR A 694 27.70 -5.99 -41.17
N GLU A 695 26.69 -6.78 -40.79
CA GLU A 695 25.31 -6.28 -40.64
C GLU A 695 25.21 -5.26 -39.51
N VAL A 696 25.93 -5.47 -38.39
CA VAL A 696 25.99 -4.49 -37.30
C VAL A 696 26.66 -3.18 -37.76
N GLU A 697 27.76 -3.24 -38.52
CA GLU A 697 28.40 -2.05 -39.06
C GLU A 697 27.48 -1.26 -40.01
N GLU A 698 26.75 -1.96 -40.87
CA GLU A 698 25.74 -1.34 -41.75
C GLU A 698 24.59 -0.72 -40.95
N PHE A 699 24.10 -1.40 -39.92
CA PHE A 699 23.06 -0.90 -39.02
C PHE A 699 23.53 0.35 -38.27
N MET A 700 24.73 0.34 -37.68
CA MET A 700 25.28 1.51 -37.00
C MET A 700 25.37 2.72 -37.93
N LYS A 701 25.80 2.49 -39.17
CA LYS A 701 25.88 3.55 -40.19
C LYS A 701 24.49 4.07 -40.60
N PHE A 702 23.52 3.17 -40.76
CA PHE A 702 22.13 3.52 -41.07
C PHE A 702 21.48 4.34 -39.94
N TYR A 703 21.70 3.92 -38.69
CA TYR A 703 21.09 4.52 -37.50
C TYR A 703 21.84 5.76 -37.00
N GLY A 704 23.07 6.00 -37.48
CA GLY A 704 23.90 7.14 -37.06
C GLY A 704 24.58 6.94 -35.70
N LEU A 705 24.90 5.70 -35.33
CA LEU A 705 25.59 5.37 -34.09
C LEU A 705 27.11 5.37 -34.26
N ASN A 706 27.83 5.85 -33.24
CA ASN A 706 29.28 5.75 -33.17
C ASN A 706 29.70 4.46 -32.45
N ALA A 707 30.54 3.65 -33.09
CA ALA A 707 30.94 2.33 -32.60
C ALA A 707 31.70 2.37 -31.25
N ASP A 708 32.47 3.44 -31.02
CA ASP A 708 33.35 3.61 -29.86
C ASP A 708 32.65 4.24 -28.65
N ASP A 709 31.39 4.69 -28.80
CA ASP A 709 30.65 5.27 -27.70
C ASP A 709 30.41 4.22 -26.61
N VAL A 710 30.53 4.63 -25.35
CA VAL A 710 30.44 3.73 -24.20
C VAL A 710 29.04 3.80 -23.60
N VAL A 711 28.41 2.64 -23.42
CA VAL A 711 27.06 2.45 -22.88
C VAL A 711 27.08 1.45 -21.72
N GLU A 712 26.12 1.58 -20.79
CA GLU A 712 25.86 0.57 -19.77
C GLU A 712 24.70 -0.31 -20.22
N VAL A 713 24.88 -1.63 -20.23
CA VAL A 713 23.84 -2.61 -20.55
C VAL A 713 23.72 -3.62 -19.40
N PRO A 714 22.52 -4.15 -19.10
CA PRO A 714 22.39 -5.20 -18.09
C PRO A 714 23.21 -6.43 -18.50
N SER A 715 23.79 -7.11 -17.50
CA SER A 715 24.50 -8.36 -17.71
C SER A 715 23.53 -9.44 -18.19
N ARG A 716 23.99 -10.31 -19.11
CA ARG A 716 23.17 -11.42 -19.62
C ARG A 716 22.87 -12.48 -18.55
N GLU A 717 23.63 -12.51 -17.47
CA GLU A 717 23.50 -13.49 -16.38
C GLU A 717 22.73 -12.95 -15.17
N ASP A 718 22.83 -11.64 -14.90
CA ASP A 718 22.13 -10.96 -13.80
C ASP A 718 21.70 -9.55 -14.22
N ASN A 719 20.40 -9.33 -14.36
CA ASN A 719 19.83 -8.03 -14.74
C ASN A 719 20.12 -6.92 -13.72
N ASN A 720 20.55 -7.24 -12.48
CA ASN A 720 20.93 -6.24 -11.48
C ASN A 720 22.39 -5.77 -11.63
N VAL A 721 23.20 -6.45 -12.45
CA VAL A 721 24.59 -6.08 -12.71
C VAL A 721 24.67 -5.36 -14.04
N TRP A 722 25.19 -4.13 -14.02
CA TRP A 722 25.36 -3.32 -15.23
C TRP A 722 26.79 -3.46 -15.75
N GLU A 723 26.91 -3.71 -17.05
CA GLU A 723 28.17 -3.85 -17.76
C GLU A 723 28.42 -2.63 -18.65
N THR A 724 29.60 -2.04 -18.53
CA THR A 724 30.04 -0.97 -19.43
C THR A 724 30.66 -1.57 -20.70
N ARG A 725 30.09 -1.27 -21.87
CA ARG A 725 30.50 -1.80 -23.18
C ARG A 725 30.52 -0.69 -24.23
N THR A 726 31.17 -0.91 -25.36
CA THR A 726 30.96 -0.01 -26.50
C THR A 726 29.61 -0.29 -27.18
N VAL A 727 29.09 0.67 -27.93
CA VAL A 727 27.89 0.49 -28.75
C VAL A 727 28.07 -0.71 -29.69
N PHE A 728 29.25 -0.82 -30.32
CA PHE A 728 29.57 -1.96 -31.16
C PHE A 728 29.49 -3.30 -30.41
N GLN A 729 30.12 -3.41 -29.24
CA GLN A 729 30.09 -4.62 -28.44
C GLN A 729 28.66 -4.98 -28.00
N SER A 730 27.87 -3.97 -27.64
CA SER A 730 26.48 -4.17 -27.20
C SER A 730 25.60 -4.68 -28.34
N LEU A 731 25.73 -4.10 -29.54
CA LEU A 731 24.98 -4.54 -30.72
C LEU A 731 25.44 -5.89 -31.26
N VAL A 732 26.70 -6.29 -31.07
CA VAL A 732 27.18 -7.62 -31.50
C VAL A 732 26.81 -8.71 -30.49
N GLN A 733 26.88 -8.42 -29.18
CA GLN A 733 26.93 -9.46 -28.15
C GLN A 733 25.78 -9.41 -27.13
N ASN A 734 25.08 -8.29 -26.97
CA ASN A 734 24.07 -8.12 -25.91
C ASN A 734 22.64 -8.02 -26.45
N ILE A 735 22.45 -7.43 -27.64
CA ILE A 735 21.13 -7.17 -28.22
C ILE A 735 20.97 -7.97 -29.51
N ASP A 736 19.85 -8.67 -29.67
CA ASP A 736 19.47 -9.29 -30.95
C ASP A 736 18.69 -8.26 -31.78
N ILE A 737 19.36 -7.61 -32.73
CA ILE A 737 18.78 -6.56 -33.58
C ILE A 737 18.23 -7.08 -34.92
N PHE A 738 18.57 -8.32 -35.29
CA PHE A 738 18.15 -8.95 -36.55
C PHE A 738 17.17 -10.12 -36.32
N GLY A 739 16.91 -10.45 -35.07
CA GLY A 739 15.90 -11.40 -34.65
C GLY A 739 14.48 -10.96 -35.02
N LYS A 740 13.59 -11.95 -35.10
CA LYS A 740 12.17 -11.68 -35.40
C LYS A 740 11.48 -11.12 -34.15
N PRO A 741 10.93 -9.89 -34.19
CA PRO A 741 10.32 -9.28 -33.01
C PRO A 741 9.14 -10.12 -32.49
N PRO A 742 9.04 -10.33 -31.16
CA PRO A 742 7.90 -11.02 -30.56
C PRO A 742 6.63 -10.15 -30.63
N LYS A 743 5.45 -10.74 -30.40
CA LYS A 743 4.17 -9.99 -30.32
C LYS A 743 4.23 -8.83 -29.32
N LYS A 744 4.84 -9.07 -28.16
CA LYS A 744 5.06 -8.07 -27.11
C LYS A 744 5.81 -6.83 -27.58
N PHE A 745 6.70 -6.96 -28.57
CA PHE A 745 7.43 -5.81 -29.11
C PHE A 745 6.49 -4.83 -29.83
N TYR A 746 5.52 -5.35 -30.61
CA TYR A 746 4.53 -4.52 -31.28
C TYR A 746 3.53 -3.89 -30.30
N GLU A 747 3.18 -4.60 -29.23
CA GLU A 747 2.34 -4.06 -28.14
C GLU A 747 3.06 -2.89 -27.47
N ALA A 748 4.34 -3.04 -27.12
CA ALA A 748 5.14 -1.96 -26.54
C ALA A 748 5.33 -0.79 -27.52
N LEU A 749 5.57 -1.06 -28.80
CA LEU A 749 5.73 -0.01 -29.81
C LEU A 749 4.46 0.84 -29.98
N ALA A 750 3.27 0.24 -29.77
CA ALA A 750 2.00 0.95 -29.85
C ALA A 750 1.85 2.07 -28.81
N GLU A 751 2.58 2.00 -27.70
CA GLU A 751 2.57 3.03 -26.66
C GLU A 751 3.27 4.31 -27.12
N PHE A 752 4.26 4.17 -28.01
CA PHE A 752 5.03 5.28 -28.57
C PHE A 752 4.42 5.84 -29.87
N ALA A 753 3.37 5.21 -30.40
CA ALA A 753 2.70 5.65 -31.62
C ALA A 753 1.92 6.95 -31.37
N THR A 754 2.28 8.01 -32.11
CA THR A 754 1.62 9.32 -32.04
C THR A 754 0.33 9.36 -32.86
N ASP A 755 0.22 8.52 -33.91
CA ASP A 755 -1.01 8.33 -34.69
C ASP A 755 -1.89 7.24 -34.06
N LYS A 756 -3.17 7.57 -33.84
CA LYS A 756 -4.18 6.64 -33.28
C LYS A 756 -4.44 5.43 -34.19
N ASN A 757 -4.32 5.59 -35.50
CA ASN A 757 -4.51 4.50 -36.46
C ASN A 757 -3.33 3.51 -36.40
N GLU A 758 -2.10 4.02 -36.39
CA GLU A 758 -0.89 3.19 -36.24
C GLU A 758 -0.90 2.46 -34.89
N LYS A 759 -1.27 3.15 -33.80
CA LYS A 759 -1.43 2.52 -32.48
C LYS A 759 -2.41 1.35 -32.52
N LYS A 760 -3.56 1.52 -33.19
CA LYS A 760 -4.57 0.47 -33.33
C LYS A 760 -4.05 -0.70 -34.16
N GLU A 761 -3.34 -0.44 -35.26
CA GLU A 761 -2.74 -1.48 -36.11
C GLU A 761 -1.68 -2.28 -35.35
N LEU A 762 -0.80 -1.61 -34.60
CA LEU A 762 0.23 -2.25 -33.77
C LEU A 762 -0.37 -3.13 -32.66
N LEU A 763 -1.42 -2.65 -31.97
CA LEU A 763 -2.16 -3.45 -30.99
C LEU A 763 -2.87 -4.64 -31.64
N THR A 764 -3.37 -4.48 -32.87
CA THR A 764 -4.02 -5.56 -33.62
C THR A 764 -3.02 -6.66 -34.00
N LEU A 765 -1.81 -6.26 -34.45
CA LEU A 765 -0.68 -7.14 -34.77
C LEU A 765 -0.19 -7.92 -33.54
N GLY A 766 -0.11 -7.26 -32.37
CA GLY A 766 0.21 -7.91 -31.09
C GLY A 766 -0.86 -8.90 -30.64
N GLY A 767 -2.13 -8.51 -30.81
CA GLY A 767 -3.31 -9.25 -30.39
C GLY A 767 -3.61 -10.55 -31.17
N PRO A 768 -4.64 -11.30 -30.73
CA PRO A 768 -5.06 -12.53 -31.40
C PRO A 768 -5.67 -12.30 -32.79
N GLU A 769 -6.22 -11.11 -33.04
CA GLU A 769 -6.88 -10.73 -34.30
C GLU A 769 -5.87 -10.62 -35.47
N GLY A 770 -4.69 -10.04 -35.23
CA GLY A 770 -3.61 -9.94 -36.21
C GLY A 770 -2.74 -11.19 -36.35
N ALA A 771 -3.15 -12.36 -35.82
CA ALA A 771 -2.31 -13.56 -35.81
C ALA A 771 -1.88 -14.04 -37.22
N ASN A 772 -2.68 -13.79 -38.24
CA ASN A 772 -2.33 -14.13 -39.63
C ASN A 772 -1.39 -13.08 -40.24
N GLU A 773 -1.57 -11.80 -39.94
CA GLU A 773 -0.71 -10.70 -40.39
C GLU A 773 0.67 -10.77 -39.71
N PHE A 774 0.71 -11.06 -38.42
CA PHE A 774 1.94 -11.35 -37.67
C PHE A 774 2.67 -12.60 -38.18
N LYS A 775 1.94 -13.57 -38.75
CA LYS A 775 2.56 -14.73 -39.43
C LYS A 775 3.10 -14.35 -40.82
N ALA A 776 2.50 -13.38 -41.50
CA ALA A 776 2.95 -12.89 -42.80
C ALA A 776 4.13 -11.91 -42.69
N SER A 777 4.27 -11.23 -41.55
CA SER A 777 5.43 -10.37 -41.23
C SER A 777 6.65 -11.17 -40.73
N ARG A 778 6.52 -12.49 -40.58
CA ARG A 778 7.57 -13.45 -40.19
C ARG A 778 8.13 -14.18 -41.40
#